data_AF-A0A8C1IPD2-F1
#
_entry.id   AF-A0A8C1IPD2-F1
#
_cell.length_a   1.000
_cell.length_b   1.000
_cell.length_c   1.000
_cell.angle_alpha   90.00
_cell.angle_beta   90.00
_cell.angle_gamma   90.00
#
_symmetry.space_group_name_H-M   'P 1'
#
loop_
_entity.id
_entity.type
_entity.pdbx_description
1 polymer ?
#
loop_
_entity_poly.entity_id
_entity_poly.type
_entity_poly.pdbx_seq_one_letter_code
_entity_poly.pdbx_strand_id
1 'polypeptide(L)'
;MCYMHICRQRKRPSFWSQTVRKPKKQAFQLLIRKSQRQSSVFQPVKMHLTACEPTATSTAVVMEPPGDAGLLQSCGTADSLASLEDVTAESTANESSEEDSACARKEQSNAKVEQSTHTESGATARPNSLSLPVKATEFWTTHRNGEVKLRMGESGPEAKPPLTVNQMFTSAVERFGNYNALGWKEGEQWKTMTYKDYYKTCRTAAKGFLKLGLKQYHGVGILGFNSVEWFIADIGAILAGGFAVGIYTTNSPEACQYVAENCQANILVVENHKQLQKILQVQDRLPHLKAIIQYKDELKEKKPNLYTWAEFMELGRDEPDAQLDDIISSQKPNQCCTLIYTSGTTGHPKGVMLSHDNLTWTAFVTGKDVSMTDADKLQEVIVSYLPLSHIAAQMIDIWLPMKAGGVTYFAEPDALKGSLANTLREIRPTAFMGVPRVWEKMQEKMKSIGAKSSTVRRKVASWAKDVGLQTNLNKMELNGNLSRKPLNFRLAKCLVFRKVRKALGLDRCTRCYTGAAPITKDTLEFFLSLDIPLFELYGMSESSGPHTISLPDAFRLISCGKVIPGCKTKIFNPDADGNGEICFWGRHVFMGYLNMPDKTEEALDADGWLHSGDLGKHDQDDFLFITGRIKELIITAGGENIPPVPIEDAVKEAVPLVSNAMLIGDKRKFLSMLLTIKCEVNNETGAPEDELTTEALDLCRNLGSNATRVSEIAGGRDRVVYAAIQDGINRVNEKATSNAQRIQKWTILEKDFSIPGGELGPTMKLKRPEVMKMYKDQIENFYKEVLTPTTPDNPLPSK
;
A
#
# COMPACT_ATOMS: atom_id res chain seq x y z
N MET A 1 -33.65 15.72 -50.35
CA MET A 1 -33.39 15.61 -51.79
C MET A 1 -32.98 14.18 -52.12
N CYS A 2 -33.32 13.71 -53.32
CA CYS A 2 -32.97 12.42 -53.94
C CYS A 2 -33.45 11.11 -53.28
N TYR A 3 -34.24 10.37 -54.07
CA TYR A 3 -34.73 9.00 -53.89
C TYR A 3 -33.67 7.96 -54.28
N MET A 4 -33.74 6.75 -53.71
CA MET A 4 -33.99 5.54 -54.54
C MET A 4 -34.53 4.36 -53.71
N HIS A 5 -35.42 3.59 -54.34
CA HIS A 5 -36.02 2.34 -53.84
C HIS A 5 -35.23 1.12 -54.34
N ILE A 6 -35.35 -0.02 -53.65
CA ILE A 6 -35.83 -1.28 -54.25
C ILE A 6 -36.34 -2.22 -53.14
N CYS A 7 -37.34 -3.03 -53.48
CA CYS A 7 -38.08 -3.90 -52.56
C CYS A 7 -38.25 -5.28 -53.21
N ARG A 8 -38.18 -6.40 -52.45
CA ARG A 8 -38.96 -7.61 -52.78
C ARG A 8 -39.10 -8.60 -51.62
N GLN A 9 -40.30 -9.14 -51.48
CA GLN A 9 -40.73 -10.13 -50.48
C GLN A 9 -40.60 -11.57 -50.98
N ARG A 10 -40.69 -12.54 -50.06
CA ARG A 10 -41.56 -13.74 -50.22
C ARG A 10 -42.20 -14.14 -48.88
N LYS A 11 -43.34 -14.85 -48.93
CA LYS A 11 -44.33 -15.00 -47.83
C LYS A 11 -44.54 -16.47 -47.41
N ARG A 12 -44.73 -16.73 -46.10
CA ARG A 12 -45.74 -17.60 -45.38
C ARG A 12 -45.92 -19.09 -45.83
N PRO A 13 -46.65 -20.01 -45.14
CA PRO A 13 -47.67 -19.93 -44.05
C PRO A 13 -47.45 -20.93 -42.86
N SER A 14 -48.44 -21.40 -42.05
CA SER A 14 -49.25 -20.68 -41.02
C SER A 14 -50.14 -21.64 -40.14
N PHE A 15 -50.72 -21.11 -39.03
CA PHE A 15 -51.99 -21.52 -38.35
C PHE A 15 -52.05 -22.56 -37.18
N TRP A 16 -53.09 -22.38 -36.34
CA TRP A 16 -53.60 -23.12 -35.14
C TRP A 16 -52.85 -22.93 -33.79
N SER A 17 -53.51 -22.78 -32.62
CA SER A 17 -54.92 -22.40 -32.32
C SER A 17 -55.09 -21.91 -30.86
N GLN A 18 -56.22 -21.27 -30.54
CA GLN A 18 -56.58 -20.82 -29.18
C GLN A 18 -57.15 -21.95 -28.31
N THR A 19 -56.92 -21.94 -26.99
CA THR A 19 -57.94 -22.40 -26.02
C THR A 19 -57.81 -21.68 -24.66
N VAL A 20 -58.96 -21.49 -24.01
CA VAL A 20 -59.19 -20.70 -22.78
C VAL A 20 -59.05 -21.56 -21.51
N ARG A 21 -58.51 -21.01 -20.40
CA ARG A 21 -59.07 -21.08 -19.01
C ARG A 21 -58.18 -20.46 -17.93
N LYS A 22 -58.73 -19.52 -17.16
CA LYS A 22 -58.43 -19.27 -15.73
C LYS A 22 -59.41 -20.14 -14.91
N PRO A 23 -59.07 -20.62 -13.68
CA PRO A 23 -59.35 -19.77 -12.50
C PRO A 23 -58.47 -19.96 -11.24
N LYS A 24 -58.48 -18.90 -10.41
CA LYS A 24 -58.44 -18.84 -8.92
C LYS A 24 -57.22 -19.33 -8.12
N LYS A 25 -56.63 -18.34 -7.42
CA LYS A 25 -56.41 -18.28 -5.95
C LYS A 25 -56.00 -19.56 -5.20
N GLN A 26 -54.71 -19.70 -4.91
CA GLN A 26 -54.15 -20.09 -3.58
C GLN A 26 -52.62 -20.12 -3.64
N ALA A 27 -51.94 -19.07 -3.16
CA ALA A 27 -50.52 -19.05 -2.73
C ALA A 27 -50.05 -17.60 -2.39
N PHE A 28 -50.84 -16.84 -1.63
CA PHE A 28 -50.45 -15.49 -1.18
C PHE A 28 -50.82 -15.30 0.30
N GLN A 29 -50.31 -16.20 1.14
CA GLN A 29 -50.52 -16.15 2.59
C GLN A 29 -49.37 -16.79 3.38
N LEU A 30 -48.13 -16.69 2.87
CA LEU A 30 -46.94 -17.25 3.51
C LEU A 30 -45.72 -16.31 3.48
N LEU A 31 -45.94 -14.99 3.61
CA LEU A 31 -44.86 -13.99 3.66
C LEU A 31 -45.11 -12.81 4.62
N ILE A 32 -46.07 -12.94 5.54
CA ILE A 32 -46.26 -12.02 6.68
C ILE A 32 -46.43 -12.84 7.97
N ARG A 33 -45.34 -13.50 8.41
CA ARG A 33 -45.22 -14.17 9.71
C ARG A 33 -43.77 -14.60 10.04
N LYS A 34 -42.81 -13.68 9.90
CA LYS A 34 -41.44 -13.83 10.46
C LYS A 34 -40.76 -12.49 10.81
N SER A 35 -41.56 -11.46 11.04
CA SER A 35 -41.22 -10.28 11.84
C SER A 35 -42.16 -10.28 13.05
N GLN A 36 -41.68 -9.83 14.21
CA GLN A 36 -42.24 -10.09 15.56
C GLN A 36 -42.08 -11.54 16.09
N ARG A 37 -40.89 -11.86 16.62
CA ARG A 37 -40.69 -12.70 17.81
C ARG A 37 -39.22 -12.73 18.26
N GLN A 38 -38.81 -11.72 19.01
CA GLN A 38 -37.88 -11.84 20.17
C GLN A 38 -37.72 -10.47 20.84
N SER A 39 -38.52 -10.25 21.89
CA SER A 39 -38.46 -9.09 22.78
C SER A 39 -39.02 -9.54 24.13
N SER A 40 -38.39 -9.14 25.24
CA SER A 40 -38.54 -9.71 26.61
C SER A 40 -38.09 -11.19 26.69
N VAL A 41 -37.14 -11.56 27.54
CA VAL A 41 -37.13 -11.47 29.02
C VAL A 41 -35.72 -11.12 29.53
N PHE A 42 -35.58 -10.16 30.45
CA PHE A 42 -34.96 -10.31 31.78
C PHE A 42 -35.03 -8.99 32.60
N GLN A 43 -34.94 -9.11 33.92
CA GLN A 43 -35.32 -8.09 34.92
C GLN A 43 -34.23 -7.03 35.21
N PRO A 44 -34.58 -5.89 35.83
CA PRO A 44 -33.64 -4.80 36.10
C PRO A 44 -32.74 -5.09 37.32
N VAL A 45 -31.44 -4.88 37.15
CA VAL A 45 -30.47 -4.86 38.26
C VAL A 45 -30.12 -3.40 38.58
N LYS A 46 -30.16 -3.06 39.89
CA LYS A 46 -29.92 -1.71 40.41
C LYS A 46 -28.49 -1.25 40.15
N MET A 47 -28.33 0.03 39.78
CA MET A 47 -27.07 0.75 39.99
C MET A 47 -26.77 0.81 41.50
N HIS A 48 -25.60 0.32 41.90
CA HIS A 48 -24.98 0.72 43.16
C HIS A 48 -23.90 1.77 42.86
N LEU A 49 -24.23 3.02 43.16
CA LEU A 49 -23.24 4.04 43.46
C LEU A 49 -22.55 3.65 44.77
N THR A 50 -21.22 3.56 44.75
CA THR A 50 -20.41 3.56 45.97
C THR A 50 -19.31 4.60 45.79
N ALA A 51 -19.56 5.81 46.29
CA ALA A 51 -18.50 6.71 46.68
C ALA A 51 -18.16 6.42 48.14
N CYS A 52 -16.88 6.20 48.45
CA CYS A 52 -16.33 6.51 49.76
C CYS A 52 -14.82 6.72 49.66
N GLU A 53 -14.34 7.69 50.42
CA GLU A 53 -13.03 8.31 50.32
C GLU A 53 -12.14 7.89 51.53
N PRO A 54 -11.16 8.64 52.07
CA PRO A 54 -9.81 8.08 52.19
C PRO A 54 -9.28 7.91 53.63
N THR A 55 -8.24 7.09 53.79
CA THR A 55 -7.25 7.15 54.88
C THR A 55 -5.91 6.63 54.34
N ALA A 56 -4.80 7.38 54.23
CA ALA A 56 -4.09 8.30 55.13
C ALA A 56 -2.88 7.64 55.85
N THR A 57 -1.69 8.14 55.50
CA THR A 57 -0.48 8.35 56.34
C THR A 57 0.09 7.22 57.23
N SER A 58 1.34 6.82 56.97
CA SER A 58 2.53 6.90 57.86
C SER A 58 3.70 6.14 57.20
N THR A 59 4.99 6.46 57.19
CA THR A 59 5.90 7.56 57.64
C THR A 59 7.28 7.14 57.11
N ALA A 60 8.20 8.08 56.86
CA ALA A 60 9.55 7.78 56.40
C ALA A 60 10.45 7.18 57.50
N VAL A 61 11.49 6.46 57.09
CA VAL A 61 12.74 6.30 57.86
C VAL A 61 13.92 6.58 56.93
N VAL A 62 14.79 7.49 57.38
CA VAL A 62 16.06 7.86 56.73
C VAL A 62 17.19 7.09 57.39
N MET A 63 18.13 6.54 56.61
CA MET A 63 19.54 6.36 57.03
C MET A 63 20.47 6.29 55.80
N GLU A 64 21.42 7.22 55.71
CA GLU A 64 22.70 7.05 55.00
C GLU A 64 23.84 6.82 56.05
N PRO A 65 25.15 6.96 55.75
CA PRO A 65 26.07 5.83 55.60
C PRO A 65 27.21 5.84 56.64
N PRO A 66 28.20 4.94 56.52
CA PRO A 66 29.53 5.34 55.98
C PRO A 66 30.18 4.20 55.15
N GLY A 67 31.36 4.27 54.53
CA GLY A 67 32.41 5.30 54.31
C GLY A 67 33.58 4.58 53.60
N ASP A 68 34.10 5.08 52.47
CA ASP A 68 35.30 5.94 52.34
C ASP A 68 36.61 5.16 52.04
N ALA A 69 37.61 5.87 51.50
CA ALA A 69 38.91 5.44 50.92
C ALA A 69 38.87 4.79 49.51
N GLY A 70 39.67 5.21 48.53
CA GLY A 70 40.59 6.37 48.46
C GLY A 70 41.62 6.28 47.32
N LEU A 71 42.22 7.43 46.94
CA LEU A 71 43.30 7.66 45.93
C LEU A 71 42.84 7.60 44.46
N LEU A 72 42.99 8.62 43.58
CA LEU A 72 44.17 9.41 43.14
C LEU A 72 45.28 8.51 42.54
N GLN A 73 45.93 8.75 41.39
CA GLN A 73 46.04 9.86 40.42
C GLN A 73 46.61 9.25 39.07
N SER A 74 46.81 9.88 37.91
CA SER A 74 46.70 11.26 37.38
C SER A 74 46.51 11.25 35.84
N CYS A 75 46.48 12.41 35.17
CA CYS A 75 46.58 12.54 33.70
C CYS A 75 47.96 12.14 33.14
N GLY A 76 48.01 11.81 31.83
CA GLY A 76 49.23 11.69 31.01
C GLY A 76 48.89 11.70 29.52
N THR A 77 49.61 12.47 28.70
CA THR A 77 49.25 12.83 27.32
C THR A 77 50.21 12.28 26.25
N ALA A 78 49.66 12.11 25.04
CA ALA A 78 50.29 12.33 23.73
C ALA A 78 51.24 11.28 23.08
N ASP A 79 50.92 11.05 21.79
CA ASP A 79 51.79 10.94 20.61
C ASP A 79 52.66 9.71 20.25
N SER A 80 52.77 9.58 18.91
CA SER A 80 53.69 8.81 18.05
C SER A 80 53.28 7.36 17.69
N LEU A 81 53.56 6.81 16.49
CA LEU A 81 53.73 7.27 15.10
C LEU A 81 54.10 6.01 14.27
N ALA A 82 53.43 5.81 13.13
CA ALA A 82 53.89 5.16 11.88
C ALA A 82 54.86 3.93 11.83
N SER A 83 54.37 2.86 11.19
CA SER A 83 55.01 2.08 10.09
C SER A 83 53.89 1.20 9.45
N LEU A 84 53.64 1.02 8.15
CA LEU A 84 54.37 1.02 6.86
C LEU A 84 55.21 -0.23 6.55
N GLU A 85 55.23 -0.57 5.24
CA GLU A 85 55.84 -1.72 4.53
C GLU A 85 55.07 -3.05 4.53
N ASP A 86 54.96 -3.81 3.42
CA ASP A 86 55.05 -3.39 2.00
C ASP A 86 54.32 -4.39 1.06
N VAL A 87 54.17 -4.02 -0.21
CA VAL A 87 53.58 -4.81 -1.31
C VAL A 87 54.66 -5.59 -2.06
N THR A 88 54.38 -6.83 -2.45
CA THR A 88 55.03 -7.47 -3.60
C THR A 88 53.99 -8.04 -4.57
N ALA A 89 54.27 -7.89 -5.86
CA ALA A 89 53.48 -8.42 -6.95
C ALA A 89 54.41 -9.23 -7.86
N GLU A 90 53.90 -10.32 -8.44
CA GLU A 90 54.44 -10.78 -9.72
C GLU A 90 53.40 -11.56 -10.53
N SER A 91 53.66 -11.63 -11.83
CA SER A 91 52.72 -12.03 -12.87
C SER A 91 53.04 -13.41 -13.44
N THR A 92 52.07 -14.04 -14.13
CA THR A 92 52.29 -14.54 -15.51
C THR A 92 50.96 -14.95 -16.15
N ALA A 93 50.91 -14.89 -17.48
CA ALA A 93 49.79 -15.31 -18.31
C ALA A 93 50.15 -16.57 -19.11
N ASN A 94 49.14 -17.28 -19.64
CA ASN A 94 49.23 -17.82 -21.01
C ASN A 94 47.85 -18.18 -21.60
N GLU A 95 47.82 -18.35 -22.93
CA GLU A 95 46.65 -18.21 -23.81
C GLU A 95 46.18 -19.52 -24.48
N SER A 96 44.94 -19.52 -25.00
CA SER A 96 44.46 -20.24 -26.20
C SER A 96 44.44 -21.79 -26.16
N SER A 97 43.78 -22.54 -27.06
CA SER A 97 42.93 -22.32 -28.27
C SER A 97 41.83 -23.42 -28.26
N GLU A 98 40.58 -23.23 -28.70
CA GLU A 98 40.01 -23.07 -30.05
C GLU A 98 39.97 -24.33 -30.97
N GLU A 99 38.96 -24.33 -31.86
CA GLU A 99 38.61 -25.27 -32.95
C GLU A 99 37.94 -26.65 -32.63
N ASP A 100 37.08 -27.22 -33.49
CA ASP A 100 35.99 -26.64 -34.33
C ASP A 100 35.08 -27.78 -34.89
N SER A 101 34.10 -27.40 -35.71
CA SER A 101 33.46 -28.15 -36.81
C SER A 101 32.12 -28.86 -36.53
N ALA A 102 31.37 -29.06 -37.62
CA ALA A 102 29.93 -29.20 -37.59
C ALA A 102 29.38 -30.19 -38.64
N CYS A 103 28.08 -30.42 -38.54
CA CYS A 103 27.16 -30.81 -39.63
C CYS A 103 27.11 -32.30 -40.05
N ALA A 104 25.96 -32.93 -39.77
CA ALA A 104 25.11 -33.54 -40.81
C ALA A 104 23.69 -33.82 -40.29
N ARG A 105 22.66 -33.53 -41.09
CA ARG A 105 21.28 -34.04 -40.91
C ARG A 105 21.05 -35.22 -41.86
N LYS A 106 20.25 -36.20 -41.43
CA LYS A 106 19.26 -36.86 -42.31
C LYS A 106 18.17 -37.55 -41.50
N GLU A 107 16.95 -37.47 -42.02
CA GLU A 107 15.74 -38.09 -41.49
C GLU A 107 15.58 -39.50 -42.08
N GLN A 108 14.99 -40.45 -41.35
CA GLN A 108 13.60 -40.90 -41.59
C GLN A 108 13.15 -42.04 -40.67
N SER A 109 11.84 -42.14 -40.53
CA SER A 109 11.04 -43.09 -39.74
C SER A 109 11.06 -44.54 -40.25
N ASN A 110 10.88 -45.55 -39.38
CA ASN A 110 9.54 -46.17 -39.21
C ASN A 110 9.39 -47.20 -38.05
N ALA A 111 8.12 -47.38 -37.65
CA ALA A 111 7.47 -48.57 -37.06
C ALA A 111 7.84 -49.09 -35.64
N LYS A 112 6.78 -49.55 -34.95
CA LYS A 112 6.75 -50.14 -33.59
C LYS A 112 6.92 -51.67 -33.62
N VAL A 113 7.43 -52.26 -32.52
CA VAL A 113 6.96 -53.56 -31.95
C VAL A 113 7.02 -53.47 -30.42
N GLU A 114 6.07 -54.13 -29.73
CA GLU A 114 5.96 -54.21 -28.26
C GLU A 114 6.62 -55.48 -27.70
N GLN A 115 7.22 -55.43 -26.50
CA GLN A 115 6.81 -56.26 -25.33
C GLN A 115 7.77 -56.13 -24.10
N SER A 116 7.17 -56.30 -22.92
CA SER A 116 7.69 -56.61 -21.56
C SER A 116 9.19 -56.92 -21.36
N THR A 117 9.85 -56.52 -20.26
CA THR A 117 9.63 -57.06 -18.89
C THR A 117 10.24 -56.25 -17.73
N HIS A 118 9.57 -56.31 -16.57
CA HIS A 118 10.08 -56.31 -15.17
C HIS A 118 11.27 -55.44 -14.69
N THR A 119 10.91 -54.45 -13.87
CA THR A 119 11.45 -54.15 -12.51
C THR A 119 12.86 -54.59 -12.12
N GLU A 120 13.69 -53.61 -11.73
CA GLU A 120 14.14 -53.50 -10.33
C GLU A 120 14.37 -52.02 -9.92
N SER A 121 14.43 -51.77 -8.61
CA SER A 121 14.14 -50.45 -8.01
C SER A 121 15.37 -49.69 -7.49
N GLY A 122 15.40 -48.37 -7.70
CA GLY A 122 16.42 -47.46 -7.14
C GLY A 122 15.85 -46.07 -6.81
N ALA A 123 14.81 -46.01 -5.97
CA ALA A 123 14.14 -44.75 -5.62
C ALA A 123 14.91 -43.99 -4.51
N THR A 124 15.64 -42.93 -4.88
CA THR A 124 16.11 -41.92 -3.93
C THR A 124 14.97 -40.95 -3.59
N ALA A 125 14.39 -41.11 -2.40
CA ALA A 125 13.31 -40.27 -1.91
C ALA A 125 13.77 -38.81 -1.74
N ARG A 126 13.00 -37.86 -2.28
CA ARG A 126 13.13 -36.42 -1.96
C ARG A 126 12.29 -36.09 -0.72
N PRO A 127 12.75 -35.21 0.19
CA PRO A 127 12.11 -35.04 1.48
C PRO A 127 10.75 -34.32 1.40
N ASN A 128 9.72 -35.03 1.89
CA ASN A 128 8.50 -34.56 2.56
C ASN A 128 7.79 -33.31 2.01
N SER A 129 6.93 -33.53 1.01
CA SER A 129 5.70 -32.75 0.88
C SER A 129 4.69 -33.19 1.95
N LEU A 130 4.71 -32.52 3.11
CA LEU A 130 3.67 -32.69 4.14
C LEU A 130 2.34 -32.07 3.65
N SER A 131 1.63 -32.85 2.84
CA SER A 131 0.25 -32.62 2.43
C SER A 131 -0.71 -32.92 3.58
N LEU A 132 -0.59 -32.13 4.66
CA LEU A 132 -1.59 -32.13 5.73
C LEU A 132 -2.94 -31.69 5.13
N PRO A 133 -4.01 -32.50 5.26
CA PRO A 133 -5.30 -32.14 4.69
C PRO A 133 -5.82 -30.86 5.36
N VAL A 134 -6.12 -29.85 4.55
CA VAL A 134 -6.69 -28.57 4.99
C VAL A 134 -8.05 -28.85 5.61
N LYS A 135 -8.13 -28.83 6.94
CA LYS A 135 -9.37 -29.05 7.70
C LYS A 135 -10.29 -27.83 7.73
N ALA A 136 -9.79 -26.66 7.38
CA ALA A 136 -10.55 -25.43 7.36
C ALA A 136 -11.69 -25.49 6.33
N THR A 137 -12.92 -25.26 6.79
CA THR A 137 -14.14 -25.29 5.98
C THR A 137 -14.51 -23.92 5.42
N GLU A 138 -14.09 -22.84 6.08
CA GLU A 138 -14.48 -21.46 5.80
C GLU A 138 -13.38 -20.70 5.06
N PHE A 139 -13.78 -19.77 4.18
CA PHE A 139 -12.84 -18.97 3.38
C PHE A 139 -12.19 -17.80 4.13
N TRP A 140 -12.62 -17.54 5.37
CA TRP A 140 -12.14 -16.45 6.21
C TRP A 140 -12.13 -16.85 7.68
N THR A 141 -11.44 -16.05 8.49
CA THR A 141 -11.42 -16.10 9.96
C THR A 141 -10.97 -14.75 10.49
N THR A 142 -11.28 -14.42 11.74
CA THR A 142 -10.70 -13.26 12.45
C THR A 142 -9.80 -13.66 13.62
N HIS A 143 -9.57 -14.97 13.79
CA HIS A 143 -8.73 -15.52 14.83
C HIS A 143 -7.28 -15.61 14.38
N ARG A 144 -6.37 -15.10 15.22
CA ARG A 144 -4.91 -15.09 15.00
C ARG A 144 -4.29 -16.46 14.66
N ASN A 145 -4.76 -17.51 15.32
CA ASN A 145 -4.33 -18.90 15.13
C ASN A 145 -5.28 -19.68 14.20
N GLY A 146 -6.15 -18.96 13.47
CA GLY A 146 -7.10 -19.55 12.54
C GLY A 146 -6.43 -20.06 11.27
N GLU A 147 -7.09 -21.01 10.64
CA GLU A 147 -6.74 -21.58 9.33
C GLU A 147 -7.90 -21.32 8.37
N VAL A 148 -7.61 -20.92 7.13
CA VAL A 148 -8.63 -20.73 6.09
C VAL A 148 -8.62 -21.83 5.04
N LYS A 149 -9.77 -22.02 4.40
CA LYS A 149 -9.91 -22.81 3.17
C LYS A 149 -9.30 -22.03 2.01
N LEU A 150 -8.26 -22.58 1.39
CA LEU A 150 -7.66 -21.94 0.21
C LEU A 150 -8.57 -22.06 -1.01
N ARG A 151 -8.66 -20.99 -1.81
CA ARG A 151 -9.46 -20.92 -3.04
C ARG A 151 -8.75 -21.62 -4.22
N MET A 152 -8.46 -22.91 -4.03
CA MET A 152 -7.81 -23.79 -5.01
C MET A 152 -8.71 -24.04 -6.23
N GLY A 153 -8.09 -24.27 -7.40
CA GLY A 153 -8.77 -24.77 -8.59
C GLY A 153 -8.15 -26.08 -9.11
N GLU A 154 -8.75 -26.64 -10.15
CA GLU A 154 -8.39 -27.96 -10.70
C GLU A 154 -7.18 -27.92 -11.65
N SER A 155 -6.87 -26.76 -12.24
CA SER A 155 -5.74 -26.57 -13.15
C SER A 155 -5.12 -25.17 -12.99
N GLY A 156 -4.26 -24.76 -13.92
CA GLY A 156 -3.71 -23.38 -13.94
C GLY A 156 -2.78 -23.03 -12.76
N PRO A 157 -2.50 -21.72 -12.55
CA PRO A 157 -1.80 -21.22 -11.37
C PRO A 157 -2.49 -21.53 -10.04
N GLU A 158 -3.82 -21.58 -10.04
CA GLU A 158 -4.65 -21.80 -8.86
C GLU A 158 -4.54 -23.23 -8.28
N ALA A 159 -4.19 -24.23 -9.10
CA ALA A 159 -3.90 -25.60 -8.68
C ALA A 159 -2.47 -25.82 -8.12
N LYS A 160 -1.60 -24.80 -8.10
CA LYS A 160 -0.21 -24.98 -7.63
C LYS A 160 -0.17 -25.32 -6.13
N PRO A 161 0.67 -26.28 -5.68
CA PRO A 161 0.81 -26.59 -4.25
C PRO A 161 1.00 -25.33 -3.40
N PRO A 162 0.19 -25.10 -2.36
CA PRO A 162 0.40 -24.04 -1.39
C PRO A 162 1.75 -24.15 -0.69
N LEU A 163 2.40 -23.01 -0.39
CA LEU A 163 3.73 -22.96 0.22
C LEU A 163 3.75 -22.06 1.46
N THR A 164 4.60 -22.39 2.43
CA THR A 164 4.98 -21.44 3.49
C THR A 164 6.03 -20.45 2.97
N VAL A 165 6.13 -19.29 3.62
CA VAL A 165 7.19 -18.30 3.32
C VAL A 165 8.58 -18.94 3.45
N ASN A 166 8.79 -19.79 4.46
CA ASN A 166 10.04 -20.53 4.61
C ASN A 166 10.32 -21.45 3.40
N GLN A 167 9.34 -22.23 2.93
CA GLN A 167 9.51 -23.09 1.74
C GLN A 167 9.84 -22.30 0.47
N MET A 168 9.26 -21.09 0.30
CA MET A 168 9.64 -20.20 -0.79
C MET A 168 11.08 -19.70 -0.66
N PHE A 169 11.49 -19.32 0.56
CA PHE A 169 12.83 -18.79 0.82
C PHE A 169 13.91 -19.88 0.72
N THR A 170 13.70 -21.08 1.27
CA THR A 170 14.67 -22.19 1.12
C THR A 170 14.83 -22.58 -0.34
N SER A 171 13.74 -22.61 -1.13
CA SER A 171 13.83 -22.83 -2.58
C SER A 171 14.60 -21.71 -3.30
N ALA A 172 14.52 -20.46 -2.84
CA ALA A 172 15.35 -19.38 -3.35
C ALA A 172 16.82 -19.53 -2.96
N VAL A 173 17.14 -20.00 -1.74
CA VAL A 173 18.52 -20.28 -1.30
C VAL A 173 19.13 -21.47 -2.06
N GLU A 174 18.37 -22.53 -2.30
CA GLU A 174 18.80 -23.70 -3.08
C GLU A 174 19.15 -23.34 -4.53
N ARG A 175 18.35 -22.45 -5.15
CA ARG A 175 18.53 -22.05 -6.56
C ARG A 175 19.51 -20.89 -6.75
N PHE A 176 19.49 -19.93 -5.83
CA PHE A 176 20.12 -18.62 -5.99
C PHE A 176 21.01 -18.21 -4.80
N GLY A 177 21.39 -19.15 -3.92
CA GLY A 177 22.07 -18.85 -2.65
C GLY A 177 23.30 -17.94 -2.74
N ASN A 178 24.06 -18.01 -3.82
CA ASN A 178 25.26 -17.19 -4.06
C ASN A 178 24.97 -15.85 -4.77
N TYR A 179 23.74 -15.61 -5.23
CA TYR A 179 23.34 -14.33 -5.82
C TYR A 179 23.06 -13.30 -4.72
N ASN A 180 23.29 -12.02 -5.02
CA ASN A 180 22.93 -10.93 -4.11
C ASN A 180 21.40 -10.87 -3.94
N ALA A 181 20.92 -10.87 -2.70
CA ALA A 181 19.51 -10.63 -2.37
C ALA A 181 19.25 -9.16 -2.05
N LEU A 182 20.14 -8.56 -1.26
CA LEU A 182 19.98 -7.20 -0.73
C LEU A 182 21.22 -6.35 -1.03
N GLY A 183 21.01 -5.03 -1.19
CA GLY A 183 22.07 -4.04 -1.28
C GLY A 183 21.71 -2.74 -0.58
N TRP A 184 22.65 -2.17 0.16
CA TRP A 184 22.45 -0.93 0.94
C TRP A 184 23.71 -0.07 0.87
N LYS A 185 23.57 1.20 1.23
CA LYS A 185 24.67 2.15 1.26
C LYS A 185 25.22 2.29 2.69
N GLU A 186 26.54 2.25 2.81
CA GLU A 186 27.29 2.46 4.05
C GLU A 186 28.35 3.54 3.77
N GLY A 187 28.15 4.74 4.31
CA GLY A 187 28.88 5.93 3.87
C GLY A 187 28.64 6.20 2.38
N GLU A 188 29.70 6.18 1.57
CA GLU A 188 29.62 6.30 0.12
C GLU A 188 29.68 4.94 -0.62
N GLN A 189 29.83 3.81 0.09
CA GLN A 189 29.98 2.49 -0.53
C GLN A 189 28.67 1.71 -0.56
N TRP A 190 28.41 1.01 -1.66
CA TRP A 190 27.36 0.00 -1.74
C TRP A 190 27.88 -1.33 -1.18
N LYS A 191 27.18 -1.89 -0.19
CA LYS A 191 27.35 -3.25 0.33
C LYS A 191 26.24 -4.15 -0.22
N THR A 192 26.48 -5.46 -0.25
CA THR A 192 25.49 -6.47 -0.65
C THR A 192 25.52 -7.68 0.27
N MET A 193 24.42 -8.42 0.29
CA MET A 193 24.24 -9.67 1.04
C MET A 193 23.66 -10.75 0.14
N THR A 194 24.19 -11.97 0.19
CA THR A 194 23.71 -13.09 -0.65
C THR A 194 22.39 -13.66 -0.13
N TYR A 195 21.65 -14.41 -0.95
CA TYR A 195 20.46 -15.15 -0.50
C TYR A 195 20.75 -16.11 0.65
N LYS A 196 21.91 -16.78 0.63
CA LYS A 196 22.36 -17.69 1.69
C LYS A 196 22.62 -16.96 3.01
N ASP A 197 23.31 -15.82 2.96
CA ASP A 197 23.61 -15.01 4.14
C ASP A 197 22.35 -14.32 4.68
N TYR A 198 21.46 -13.87 3.79
CA TYR A 198 20.18 -13.28 4.16
C TYR A 198 19.31 -14.28 4.92
N TYR A 199 19.14 -15.51 4.40
CA TYR A 199 18.39 -16.57 5.10
C TYR A 199 19.00 -16.94 6.45
N LYS A 200 20.33 -17.10 6.52
CA LYS A 200 21.04 -17.33 7.78
C LYS A 200 20.79 -16.20 8.79
N THR A 201 20.81 -14.95 8.34
CA THR A 201 20.61 -13.76 9.18
C THR A 201 19.16 -13.66 9.68
N CYS A 202 18.17 -13.99 8.83
CA CYS A 202 16.77 -14.10 9.25
C CYS A 202 16.55 -15.20 10.29
N ARG A 203 17.22 -16.36 10.17
CA ARG A 203 17.17 -17.41 11.21
C ARG A 203 17.78 -16.94 12.53
N THR A 204 18.92 -16.24 12.51
CA THR A 204 19.50 -15.62 13.71
C THR A 204 18.51 -14.64 14.38
N ALA A 205 17.88 -13.75 13.61
CA ALA A 205 16.87 -12.84 14.13
C ALA A 205 15.64 -13.57 14.69
N ALA A 206 15.16 -14.62 14.03
CA ALA A 206 14.07 -15.47 14.50
C ALA A 206 14.39 -16.08 15.88
N LYS A 207 15.60 -16.65 16.04
CA LYS A 207 16.06 -17.17 17.33
C LYS A 207 16.19 -16.07 18.40
N GLY A 208 16.69 -14.88 18.03
CA GLY A 208 16.71 -13.72 18.92
C GLY A 208 15.32 -13.31 19.39
N PHE A 209 14.31 -13.36 18.52
CA PHE A 209 12.92 -13.09 18.91
C PHE A 209 12.37 -14.15 19.86
N LEU A 210 12.65 -15.44 19.64
CA LEU A 210 12.28 -16.52 20.55
C LEU A 210 12.94 -16.34 21.93
N LYS A 211 14.23 -15.97 21.97
CA LYS A 211 14.97 -15.68 23.21
C LYS A 211 14.38 -14.50 23.99
N LEU A 212 13.95 -13.45 23.29
CA LEU A 212 13.22 -12.31 23.86
C LEU A 212 11.74 -12.63 24.17
N GLY A 213 11.34 -13.89 23.99
CA GLY A 213 10.06 -14.43 24.43
C GLY A 213 8.91 -14.21 23.45
N LEU A 214 9.15 -14.00 22.15
CA LEU A 214 8.09 -14.00 21.14
C LEU A 214 7.28 -15.30 21.23
N LYS A 215 5.95 -15.17 21.38
CA LYS A 215 5.01 -16.28 21.29
C LYS A 215 4.48 -16.40 19.86
N GLN A 216 4.12 -17.61 19.45
CA GLN A 216 3.42 -17.82 18.18
C GLN A 216 2.14 -16.95 18.11
N TYR A 217 1.80 -16.48 16.90
CA TYR A 217 0.63 -15.64 16.64
C TYR A 217 0.55 -14.33 17.47
N HIS A 218 1.71 -13.78 17.85
CA HIS A 218 1.86 -12.44 18.44
C HIS A 218 2.70 -11.56 17.51
N GLY A 219 2.47 -10.25 17.55
CA GLY A 219 3.17 -9.30 16.68
C GLY A 219 4.65 -9.09 17.02
N VAL A 220 5.46 -8.96 15.97
CA VAL A 220 6.69 -8.15 15.96
C VAL A 220 6.37 -6.89 15.17
N GLY A 221 6.24 -5.76 15.85
CA GLY A 221 5.95 -4.48 15.20
C GLY A 221 7.21 -3.78 14.71
N ILE A 222 7.27 -3.42 13.44
CA ILE A 222 8.47 -2.88 12.78
C ILE A 222 8.19 -1.43 12.36
N LEU A 223 8.78 -0.48 13.07
CA LEU A 223 8.57 0.97 12.93
C LEU A 223 9.84 1.65 12.42
N GLY A 224 9.95 1.78 11.09
CA GLY A 224 11.13 2.35 10.44
C GLY A 224 11.00 2.49 8.93
N PHE A 225 11.92 3.25 8.34
CA PHE A 225 12.10 3.28 6.88
C PHE A 225 12.74 1.98 6.36
N ASN A 226 12.66 1.79 5.04
CA ASN A 226 13.14 0.61 4.33
C ASN A 226 14.63 0.37 4.59
N SER A 227 14.97 -0.79 5.16
CA SER A 227 16.35 -1.19 5.41
C SER A 227 16.52 -2.71 5.42
N VAL A 228 17.78 -3.16 5.49
CA VAL A 228 18.15 -4.57 5.61
C VAL A 228 17.63 -5.17 6.92
N GLU A 229 17.69 -4.41 8.02
CA GLU A 229 17.20 -4.81 9.34
C GLU A 229 15.68 -4.95 9.35
N TRP A 230 14.96 -4.07 8.64
CA TRP A 230 13.51 -4.20 8.43
C TRP A 230 13.17 -5.55 7.77
N PHE A 231 13.88 -5.88 6.68
CA PHE A 231 13.74 -7.12 5.93
C PHE A 231 14.10 -8.38 6.72
N ILE A 232 15.10 -8.28 7.61
CA ILE A 232 15.50 -9.37 8.51
C ILE A 232 14.47 -9.54 9.64
N ALA A 233 13.93 -8.44 10.19
CA ALA A 233 12.93 -8.48 11.24
C ALA A 233 11.59 -9.05 10.75
N ASP A 234 11.14 -8.67 9.55
CA ASP A 234 9.90 -9.18 8.93
C ASP A 234 9.95 -10.70 8.76
N ILE A 235 10.94 -11.21 8.01
CA ILE A 235 11.08 -12.66 7.82
C ILE A 235 11.43 -13.36 9.13
N GLY A 236 12.28 -12.78 9.99
CA GLY A 236 12.62 -13.36 11.29
C GLY A 236 11.40 -13.57 12.19
N ALA A 237 10.46 -12.63 12.19
CA ALA A 237 9.20 -12.75 12.91
C ALA A 237 8.33 -13.89 12.35
N ILE A 238 8.25 -13.99 11.02
CA ILE A 238 7.52 -15.06 10.33
C ILE A 238 8.14 -16.43 10.64
N LEU A 239 9.46 -16.59 10.55
CA LEU A 239 10.15 -17.86 10.84
C LEU A 239 9.99 -18.28 12.32
N ALA A 240 9.94 -17.33 13.25
CA ALA A 240 9.68 -17.58 14.67
C ALA A 240 8.19 -17.87 14.98
N GLY A 241 7.31 -17.96 13.97
CA GLY A 241 5.88 -18.22 14.15
C GLY A 241 5.06 -17.04 14.67
N GLY A 242 5.66 -15.85 14.75
CA GLY A 242 4.96 -14.60 15.04
C GLY A 242 4.34 -13.96 13.80
N PHE A 243 3.76 -12.78 13.98
CA PHE A 243 3.33 -11.94 12.86
C PHE A 243 4.36 -10.87 12.56
N ALA A 244 4.73 -10.71 11.29
CA ALA A 244 5.37 -9.48 10.84
C ALA A 244 4.32 -8.36 10.75
N VAL A 245 4.60 -7.22 11.39
CA VAL A 245 3.64 -6.10 11.48
C VAL A 245 4.34 -4.78 11.18
N GLY A 246 4.21 -4.27 9.96
CA GLY A 246 4.78 -2.96 9.61
C GLY A 246 3.98 -1.81 10.23
N ILE A 247 4.66 -0.86 10.86
CA ILE A 247 4.06 0.36 11.44
C ILE A 247 4.62 1.59 10.71
N TYR A 248 3.74 2.46 10.23
CA TYR A 248 4.15 3.64 9.46
C TYR A 248 4.96 4.63 10.32
N THR A 249 6.10 5.10 9.80
CA THR A 249 6.96 6.10 10.46
C THR A 249 6.28 7.46 10.68
N THR A 250 5.13 7.69 10.02
CA THR A 250 4.26 8.87 10.11
C THR A 250 3.19 8.78 11.21
N ASN A 251 2.97 7.61 11.82
CA ASN A 251 1.99 7.43 12.91
C ASN A 251 2.36 8.22 14.17
N SER A 252 1.34 8.66 14.91
CA SER A 252 1.48 9.20 16.27
C SER A 252 1.82 8.08 17.28
N PRO A 253 2.27 8.41 18.51
CA PRO A 253 2.43 7.44 19.59
C PRO A 253 1.18 6.57 19.83
N GLU A 254 -0.01 7.18 19.83
CA GLU A 254 -1.31 6.52 20.05
C GLU A 254 -1.68 5.60 18.88
N ALA A 255 -1.38 6.01 17.64
CA ALA A 255 -1.56 5.14 16.47
C ALA A 255 -0.59 3.96 16.48
N CYS A 256 0.64 4.12 16.98
CA CYS A 256 1.57 3.01 17.24
C CYS A 256 1.06 2.09 18.37
N GLN A 257 0.54 2.67 19.46
CA GLN A 257 -0.05 1.93 20.59
C GLN A 257 -1.19 1.02 20.11
N TYR A 258 -2.17 1.58 19.41
CA TYR A 258 -3.32 0.84 18.90
C TYR A 258 -2.91 -0.37 18.04
N VAL A 259 -1.93 -0.18 17.14
CA VAL A 259 -1.41 -1.26 16.28
C VAL A 259 -0.73 -2.34 17.12
N ALA A 260 0.10 -1.95 18.10
CA ALA A 260 0.81 -2.88 18.99
C ALA A 260 -0.14 -3.64 19.93
N GLU A 261 -1.21 -3.01 20.42
CA GLU A 261 -2.25 -3.67 21.22
C GLU A 261 -3.06 -4.67 20.39
N ASN A 262 -3.53 -4.28 19.20
CA ASN A 262 -4.41 -5.10 18.37
C ASN A 262 -3.72 -6.41 17.90
N CYS A 263 -2.42 -6.36 17.55
CA CYS A 263 -1.62 -7.57 17.26
C CYS A 263 -0.99 -8.22 18.50
N GLN A 264 -1.22 -7.68 19.70
CA GLN A 264 -0.59 -8.07 20.97
C GLN A 264 0.93 -8.25 20.81
N ALA A 265 1.59 -7.20 20.32
CA ALA A 265 3.01 -7.21 20.02
C ALA A 265 3.84 -7.64 21.24
N ASN A 266 4.70 -8.65 21.06
CA ASN A 266 5.68 -9.02 22.08
C ASN A 266 6.98 -8.25 21.91
N ILE A 267 7.30 -7.81 20.68
CA ILE A 267 8.56 -7.16 20.35
C ILE A 267 8.27 -5.97 19.42
N LEU A 268 8.96 -4.87 19.65
CA LEU A 268 8.96 -3.72 18.74
C LEU A 268 10.37 -3.44 18.23
N VAL A 269 10.54 -3.48 16.91
CA VAL A 269 11.77 -3.16 16.20
C VAL A 269 11.63 -1.73 15.66
N VAL A 270 12.44 -0.81 16.15
CA VAL A 270 12.35 0.63 15.86
C VAL A 270 13.62 1.12 15.18
N GLU A 271 13.49 2.00 14.19
CA GLU A 271 14.65 2.48 13.43
C GLU A 271 15.66 3.19 14.32
N ASN A 272 15.25 4.27 14.97
CA ASN A 272 16.14 5.19 15.65
C ASN A 272 15.46 5.79 16.88
N HIS A 273 16.20 6.61 17.63
CA HIS A 273 15.72 7.23 18.86
C HIS A 273 14.39 8.00 18.67
N LYS A 274 14.13 8.62 17.51
CA LYS A 274 12.86 9.32 17.25
C LYS A 274 11.67 8.35 17.21
N GLN A 275 11.83 7.16 16.65
CA GLN A 275 10.78 6.14 16.65
C GLN A 275 10.65 5.47 18.02
N LEU A 276 11.78 5.23 18.70
CA LEU A 276 11.82 4.73 20.08
C LEU A 276 11.00 5.62 21.03
N GLN A 277 11.18 6.94 20.99
CA GLN A 277 10.44 7.86 21.89
C GLN A 277 8.91 7.76 21.75
N LYS A 278 8.38 7.47 20.55
CA LYS A 278 6.93 7.24 20.37
C LYS A 278 6.45 6.01 21.14
N ILE A 279 7.26 4.96 21.17
CA ILE A 279 6.94 3.71 21.89
C ILE A 279 7.09 3.92 23.39
N LEU A 280 8.14 4.60 23.85
CA LEU A 280 8.35 4.87 25.28
C LEU A 280 7.20 5.72 25.88
N GLN A 281 6.65 6.67 25.13
CA GLN A 281 5.47 7.47 25.53
C GLN A 281 4.18 6.65 25.75
N VAL A 282 4.14 5.41 25.25
CA VAL A 282 2.95 4.54 25.34
C VAL A 282 3.26 3.16 25.96
N GLN A 283 4.51 2.91 26.36
CA GLN A 283 5.00 1.59 26.78
C GLN A 283 4.18 1.01 27.95
N ASP A 284 3.79 1.85 28.92
CA ASP A 284 3.02 1.43 30.09
C ASP A 284 1.60 0.92 29.75
N ARG A 285 1.12 1.21 28.53
CA ARG A 285 -0.15 0.73 27.98
C ARG A 285 0.00 -0.51 27.09
N LEU A 286 1.21 -1.07 26.94
CA LEU A 286 1.49 -2.23 26.09
C LEU A 286 1.78 -3.50 26.94
N PRO A 287 0.76 -4.14 27.56
CA PRO A 287 0.96 -5.21 28.55
C PRO A 287 1.57 -6.51 27.98
N HIS A 288 1.65 -6.63 26.65
CA HIS A 288 2.25 -7.78 25.98
C HIS A 288 3.71 -7.54 25.54
N LEU A 289 4.21 -6.29 25.62
CA LEU A 289 5.52 -5.90 25.12
C LEU A 289 6.64 -6.37 26.07
N LYS A 290 7.57 -7.17 25.54
CA LYS A 290 8.68 -7.78 26.28
C LYS A 290 10.02 -7.15 25.95
N ALA A 291 10.22 -6.73 24.70
CA ALA A 291 11.46 -6.14 24.23
C ALA A 291 11.25 -5.06 23.17
N ILE A 292 12.13 -4.06 23.17
CA ILE A 292 12.27 -3.06 22.12
C ILE A 292 13.69 -3.15 21.56
N ILE A 293 13.84 -3.13 20.24
CA ILE A 293 15.13 -3.24 19.55
C ILE A 293 15.32 -1.99 18.68
N GLN A 294 16.31 -1.16 18.98
CA GLN A 294 16.72 -0.05 18.11
C GLN A 294 17.78 -0.52 17.12
N TYR A 295 17.58 -0.30 15.81
CA TYR A 295 18.48 -0.83 14.79
C TYR A 295 19.40 0.16 14.08
N LYS A 296 19.22 1.46 14.31
CA LYS A 296 20.07 2.53 13.81
C LYS A 296 20.34 3.55 14.92
N ASP A 297 21.49 4.19 14.82
CA ASP A 297 22.06 5.13 15.81
C ASP A 297 22.33 4.47 17.18
N GLU A 298 23.20 5.11 17.98
CA GLU A 298 23.46 4.66 19.36
C GLU A 298 22.22 4.83 20.26
N LEU A 299 22.12 3.98 21.29
CA LEU A 299 21.10 4.13 22.32
C LEU A 299 21.45 5.31 23.24
N LYS A 300 20.65 6.38 23.18
CA LYS A 300 20.79 7.54 24.09
C LYS A 300 20.38 7.23 25.54
N GLU A 301 19.62 6.17 25.75
CA GLU A 301 19.22 5.66 27.05
C GLU A 301 19.21 4.12 27.00
N LYS A 302 19.59 3.47 28.09
CA LYS A 302 19.51 2.01 28.25
C LYS A 302 18.40 1.67 29.23
N LYS A 303 17.59 0.66 28.90
CA LYS A 303 16.54 0.10 29.77
C LYS A 303 16.65 -1.44 29.76
N PRO A 304 16.15 -2.16 30.77
CA PRO A 304 16.27 -3.62 30.85
C PRO A 304 15.68 -4.36 29.64
N ASN A 305 14.63 -3.82 29.03
CA ASN A 305 13.96 -4.38 27.85
C ASN A 305 14.35 -3.70 26.52
N LEU A 306 15.43 -2.91 26.49
CA LEU A 306 15.85 -2.12 25.33
C LEU A 306 17.22 -2.59 24.81
N TYR A 307 17.24 -3.07 23.58
CA TYR A 307 18.39 -3.68 22.92
C TYR A 307 18.82 -2.88 21.70
N THR A 308 20.12 -2.85 21.43
CA THR A 308 20.65 -2.54 20.10
C THR A 308 20.42 -3.75 19.17
N TRP A 309 20.49 -3.51 17.86
CA TRP A 309 20.51 -4.60 16.87
C TRP A 309 21.68 -5.56 17.06
N ALA A 310 22.86 -5.06 17.46
CA ALA A 310 24.03 -5.90 17.72
C ALA A 310 23.78 -6.89 18.86
N GLU A 311 23.26 -6.41 20.01
CA GLU A 311 22.89 -7.26 21.16
C GLU A 311 21.79 -8.26 20.78
N PHE A 312 20.76 -7.83 20.05
CA PHE A 312 19.68 -8.69 19.58
C PHE A 312 20.19 -9.82 18.68
N MET A 313 21.10 -9.51 17.74
CA MET A 313 21.68 -10.49 16.84
C MET A 313 22.70 -11.41 17.52
N GLU A 314 23.33 -10.99 18.63
CA GLU A 314 24.15 -11.87 19.48
C GLU A 314 23.28 -12.86 20.24
N LEU A 315 22.21 -12.40 20.89
CA LEU A 315 21.22 -13.28 21.55
C LEU A 315 20.69 -14.36 20.58
N GLY A 316 20.50 -14.02 19.31
CA GLY A 316 20.10 -14.98 18.28
C GLY A 316 21.21 -15.94 17.82
N ARG A 317 22.49 -15.62 18.00
CA ARG A 317 23.61 -16.51 17.65
C ARG A 317 23.75 -17.67 18.63
N ASP A 318 23.58 -17.39 19.92
CA ASP A 318 23.79 -18.35 21.01
C ASP A 318 22.69 -19.42 21.15
N GLU A 319 21.48 -19.16 20.63
CA GLU A 319 20.37 -20.10 20.75
C GLU A 319 20.50 -21.31 19.79
N PRO A 320 20.08 -22.52 20.19
CA PRO A 320 20.02 -23.69 19.30
C PRO A 320 19.00 -23.56 18.16
N ASP A 321 19.32 -24.14 17.00
CA ASP A 321 18.42 -24.14 15.83
C ASP A 321 17.17 -25.04 15.99
N ALA A 322 17.23 -26.07 16.83
CA ALA A 322 16.18 -27.10 16.94
C ALA A 322 14.77 -26.53 17.25
N GLN A 323 14.67 -25.59 18.21
CA GLN A 323 13.38 -24.97 18.56
C GLN A 323 12.79 -24.16 17.38
N LEU A 324 13.65 -23.49 16.61
CA LEU A 324 13.22 -22.74 15.44
C LEU A 324 12.76 -23.69 14.33
N ASP A 325 13.47 -24.79 14.11
CA ASP A 325 13.11 -25.78 13.08
C ASP A 325 11.79 -26.50 13.41
N ASP A 326 11.55 -26.84 14.67
CA ASP A 326 10.25 -27.35 15.13
C ASP A 326 9.11 -26.36 14.81
N ILE A 327 9.30 -25.07 15.14
CA ILE A 327 8.32 -24.02 14.86
C ILE A 327 8.07 -23.88 13.35
N ILE A 328 9.13 -23.74 12.55
CA ILE A 328 9.06 -23.64 11.08
C ILE A 328 8.32 -24.85 10.48
N SER A 329 8.60 -26.06 10.97
CA SER A 329 7.97 -27.29 10.48
C SER A 329 6.46 -27.38 10.78
N SER A 330 6.01 -26.68 11.83
CA SER A 330 4.61 -26.65 12.26
C SER A 330 3.73 -25.66 11.48
N GLN A 331 4.34 -24.69 10.79
CA GLN A 331 3.63 -23.66 10.02
C GLN A 331 2.93 -24.23 8.78
N LYS A 332 1.76 -23.69 8.45
CA LYS A 332 0.98 -24.11 7.28
C LYS A 332 0.72 -22.96 6.31
N PRO A 333 0.64 -23.22 4.99
CA PRO A 333 0.37 -22.18 3.99
C PRO A 333 -0.87 -21.33 4.27
N ASN A 334 -1.91 -21.91 4.87
CA ASN A 334 -3.21 -21.28 5.14
C ASN A 334 -3.34 -20.62 6.53
N GLN A 335 -2.24 -20.42 7.24
CA GLN A 335 -2.17 -19.67 8.51
C GLN A 335 -1.62 -18.26 8.28
N CYS A 336 -2.05 -17.30 9.12
CA CYS A 336 -1.61 -15.90 9.08
C CYS A 336 -0.11 -15.78 9.43
N CYS A 337 0.62 -14.96 8.66
CA CYS A 337 2.03 -14.66 8.92
C CYS A 337 2.35 -13.16 8.92
N THR A 338 1.54 -12.33 8.26
CA THR A 338 1.75 -10.88 8.16
C THR A 338 0.45 -10.13 8.42
N LEU A 339 0.54 -9.00 9.15
CA LEU A 339 -0.56 -8.07 9.36
C LEU A 339 -0.26 -6.74 8.65
N ILE A 340 -1.15 -6.33 7.75
CA ILE A 340 -1.09 -5.03 7.07
C ILE A 340 -2.19 -4.14 7.64
N TYR A 341 -1.83 -3.04 8.30
CA TYR A 341 -2.81 -2.13 8.87
C TYR A 341 -3.27 -1.08 7.86
N THR A 342 -4.58 -1.04 7.57
CA THR A 342 -5.18 -0.07 6.64
C THR A 342 -6.06 0.94 7.35
N SER A 343 -5.96 2.22 6.98
CA SER A 343 -6.91 3.27 7.38
C SER A 343 -8.24 3.09 6.63
N GLY A 344 -9.11 2.24 7.18
CA GLY A 344 -10.47 2.03 6.67
C GLY A 344 -11.39 3.23 6.90
N THR A 345 -12.65 3.10 6.48
CA THR A 345 -13.64 4.19 6.58
C THR A 345 -14.09 4.55 8.00
N THR A 346 -13.70 3.77 9.01
CA THR A 346 -14.28 3.76 10.36
C THR A 346 -13.30 4.21 11.45
N GLY A 347 -12.45 5.19 11.14
CA GLY A 347 -11.55 5.86 12.09
C GLY A 347 -10.29 5.06 12.47
N HIS A 348 -10.45 3.90 13.10
CA HIS A 348 -9.32 3.07 13.54
C HIS A 348 -8.78 2.17 12.41
N PRO A 349 -7.44 1.96 12.33
CA PRO A 349 -6.86 1.03 11.36
C PRO A 349 -7.34 -0.42 11.54
N LYS A 350 -7.52 -1.15 10.44
CA LYS A 350 -7.88 -2.57 10.45
C LYS A 350 -6.65 -3.43 10.16
N GLY A 351 -6.39 -4.46 10.97
CA GLY A 351 -5.31 -5.42 10.72
C GLY A 351 -5.71 -6.48 9.69
N VAL A 352 -5.34 -6.30 8.42
CA VAL A 352 -5.56 -7.27 7.34
C VAL A 352 -4.67 -8.49 7.58
N MET A 353 -5.27 -9.67 7.78
CA MET A 353 -4.55 -10.92 8.01
C MET A 353 -4.19 -11.60 6.69
N LEU A 354 -2.88 -11.68 6.41
CA LEU A 354 -2.33 -12.34 5.22
C LEU A 354 -1.67 -13.67 5.59
N SER A 355 -2.13 -14.73 4.93
CA SER A 355 -1.56 -16.07 5.05
C SER A 355 -0.23 -16.21 4.32
N HIS A 356 0.55 -17.25 4.64
CA HIS A 356 1.75 -17.55 3.85
C HIS A 356 1.41 -17.83 2.37
N ASP A 357 0.27 -18.47 2.07
CA ASP A 357 -0.19 -18.73 0.70
C ASP A 357 -0.58 -17.44 -0.01
N ASN A 358 -1.23 -16.50 0.68
CA ASN A 358 -1.54 -15.18 0.15
C ASN A 358 -0.28 -14.49 -0.40
N LEU A 359 0.84 -14.54 0.33
CA LEU A 359 2.09 -13.91 -0.10
C LEU A 359 2.81 -14.73 -1.19
N THR A 360 3.04 -16.02 -0.94
CA THR A 360 3.84 -16.89 -1.83
C THR A 360 3.15 -17.16 -3.18
N TRP A 361 1.83 -17.36 -3.19
CA TRP A 361 1.07 -17.54 -4.43
C TRP A 361 1.00 -16.25 -5.24
N THR A 362 0.71 -15.11 -4.60
CA THR A 362 0.63 -13.80 -5.29
C THR A 362 1.97 -13.42 -5.91
N ALA A 363 3.09 -13.67 -5.23
CA ALA A 363 4.42 -13.48 -5.79
C ALA A 363 4.71 -14.43 -6.97
N PHE A 364 4.37 -15.72 -6.85
CA PHE A 364 4.50 -16.68 -7.95
C PHE A 364 3.72 -16.26 -9.20
N VAL A 365 2.44 -15.94 -9.05
CA VAL A 365 1.56 -15.66 -10.18
C VAL A 365 1.87 -14.31 -10.81
N THR A 366 2.10 -13.27 -10.00
CA THR A 366 2.50 -11.94 -10.48
C THR A 366 3.83 -12.00 -11.22
N GLY A 367 4.82 -12.72 -10.67
CA GLY A 367 6.13 -12.90 -11.31
C GLY A 367 6.04 -13.60 -12.66
N LYS A 368 5.16 -14.61 -12.78
CA LYS A 368 4.87 -15.26 -14.06
C LYS A 368 4.18 -14.31 -15.04
N ASP A 369 3.17 -13.57 -14.60
CA ASP A 369 2.34 -12.71 -15.44
C ASP A 369 3.15 -11.57 -16.07
N VAL A 370 3.99 -10.90 -15.27
CA VAL A 370 4.92 -9.87 -15.77
C VAL A 370 6.12 -10.44 -16.55
N SER A 371 6.18 -11.77 -16.74
CA SER A 371 7.28 -12.51 -17.37
C SER A 371 8.65 -12.25 -16.72
N MET A 372 8.69 -12.15 -15.40
CA MET A 372 9.92 -11.91 -14.63
C MET A 372 10.94 -13.03 -14.86
N THR A 373 12.21 -12.67 -15.04
CA THR A 373 13.27 -13.66 -15.24
C THR A 373 13.81 -14.18 -13.91
N ASP A 374 14.01 -15.50 -13.82
CA ASP A 374 14.83 -16.09 -12.77
C ASP A 374 16.29 -15.57 -12.89
N ALA A 375 16.97 -15.44 -11.75
CA ALA A 375 18.30 -14.81 -11.66
C ALA A 375 19.42 -15.57 -12.38
N ASP A 376 19.23 -16.87 -12.63
CA ASP A 376 20.11 -17.70 -13.45
C ASP A 376 20.18 -17.27 -14.92
N LYS A 377 19.14 -16.59 -15.42
CA LYS A 377 19.07 -16.03 -16.78
C LYS A 377 19.38 -14.55 -16.79
N LEU A 378 18.71 -13.79 -15.93
CA LEU A 378 18.92 -12.35 -15.76
C LEU A 378 18.38 -11.94 -14.40
N GLN A 379 19.28 -11.57 -13.48
CA GLN A 379 18.90 -11.07 -12.19
C GLN A 379 18.20 -9.70 -12.31
N GLU A 380 16.95 -9.65 -11.86
CA GLU A 380 16.16 -8.42 -11.75
C GLU A 380 16.73 -7.54 -10.64
N VAL A 381 16.79 -6.23 -10.88
CA VAL A 381 17.32 -5.22 -9.97
C VAL A 381 16.23 -4.20 -9.70
N ILE A 382 15.89 -4.00 -8.43
CA ILE A 382 14.86 -3.03 -8.01
C ILE A 382 15.39 -2.08 -6.93
N VAL A 383 14.65 -1.00 -6.69
CA VAL A 383 14.96 0.00 -5.65
C VAL A 383 13.78 0.09 -4.69
N SER A 384 14.03 -0.23 -3.42
CA SER A 384 13.08 -0.20 -2.30
C SER A 384 13.07 1.18 -1.66
N TYR A 385 11.90 1.82 -1.65
CA TYR A 385 11.68 3.16 -1.10
C TYR A 385 10.22 3.48 -0.72
N LEU A 386 9.27 2.61 -1.10
CA LEU A 386 7.86 2.73 -0.71
C LEU A 386 7.68 2.14 0.70
N PRO A 387 6.83 2.70 1.58
CA PRO A 387 6.73 2.23 2.96
C PRO A 387 6.41 0.73 3.07
N LEU A 388 7.31 -0.05 3.68
CA LEU A 388 7.16 -1.51 3.85
C LEU A 388 6.00 -1.91 4.78
N SER A 389 5.38 -0.95 5.47
CA SER A 389 4.08 -1.13 6.14
C SER A 389 2.91 -1.38 5.17
N HIS A 390 3.11 -1.17 3.86
CA HIS A 390 2.10 -1.35 2.82
C HIS A 390 2.39 -2.57 1.95
N ILE A 391 1.37 -3.40 1.67
CA ILE A 391 1.56 -4.68 0.95
C ILE A 391 2.20 -4.53 -0.44
N ALA A 392 1.90 -3.43 -1.16
CA ALA A 392 2.47 -3.22 -2.50
C ALA A 392 4.00 -3.06 -2.45
N ALA A 393 4.53 -2.46 -1.39
CA ALA A 393 5.97 -2.37 -1.18
C ALA A 393 6.55 -3.74 -0.84
N GLN A 394 5.95 -4.49 0.11
CA GLN A 394 6.44 -5.85 0.44
C GLN A 394 6.39 -6.82 -0.76
N MET A 395 5.32 -6.79 -1.55
CA MET A 395 5.17 -7.67 -2.71
C MET A 395 6.26 -7.41 -3.76
N ILE A 396 6.59 -6.15 -4.00
CA ILE A 396 7.60 -5.74 -4.99
C ILE A 396 9.01 -5.86 -4.43
N ASP A 397 9.23 -5.49 -3.17
CA ASP A 397 10.56 -5.33 -2.60
C ASP A 397 11.08 -6.62 -1.93
N ILE A 398 10.19 -7.48 -1.41
CA ILE A 398 10.51 -8.73 -0.69
C ILE A 398 10.07 -9.97 -1.50
N TRP A 399 8.77 -10.12 -1.73
CA TRP A 399 8.20 -11.42 -2.13
C TRP A 399 8.48 -11.78 -3.59
N LEU A 400 8.36 -10.83 -4.53
CA LEU A 400 8.73 -11.03 -5.95
C LEU A 400 10.23 -11.31 -6.15
N PRO A 401 11.17 -10.51 -5.59
CA PRO A 401 12.60 -10.78 -5.64
C PRO A 401 12.93 -12.16 -5.10
N MET A 402 12.43 -12.52 -3.91
CA MET A 402 12.65 -13.85 -3.33
C MET A 402 12.18 -14.97 -4.25
N LYS A 403 11.03 -14.81 -4.90
CA LYS A 403 10.49 -15.82 -5.83
C LYS A 403 11.38 -16.07 -7.05
N ALA A 404 12.11 -15.07 -7.55
CA ALA A 404 12.92 -15.16 -8.77
C ALA A 404 14.44 -14.98 -8.58
N GLY A 405 14.91 -14.76 -7.35
CA GLY A 405 16.31 -14.46 -7.05
C GLY A 405 16.73 -13.02 -7.36
N GLY A 406 15.80 -12.07 -7.46
CA GLY A 406 16.09 -10.66 -7.72
C GLY A 406 16.90 -10.00 -6.59
N VAL A 407 17.50 -8.83 -6.87
CA VAL A 407 18.24 -8.04 -5.88
C VAL A 407 17.52 -6.72 -5.57
N THR A 408 17.32 -6.45 -4.28
CA THR A 408 16.65 -5.25 -3.77
C THR A 408 17.68 -4.27 -3.19
N TYR A 409 17.77 -3.08 -3.79
CA TYR A 409 18.60 -1.99 -3.28
C TYR A 409 17.78 -0.99 -2.48
N PHE A 410 18.19 -0.68 -1.25
CA PHE A 410 17.53 0.30 -0.40
C PHE A 410 17.89 1.73 -0.82
N ALA A 411 16.88 2.59 -0.97
CA ALA A 411 17.09 4.03 -1.15
C ALA A 411 17.28 4.74 0.20
N GLU A 412 17.94 5.89 0.18
CA GLU A 412 18.12 6.72 1.39
C GLU A 412 16.78 7.17 2.00
N PRO A 413 16.67 7.37 3.33
CA PRO A 413 15.42 7.77 3.98
C PRO A 413 14.81 9.10 3.49
N ASP A 414 15.56 9.92 2.76
CA ASP A 414 15.09 11.16 2.13
C ASP A 414 14.68 10.98 0.65
N ALA A 415 14.55 9.74 0.16
CA ALA A 415 14.20 9.38 -1.22
C ALA A 415 13.04 10.22 -1.78
N LEU A 416 11.92 10.27 -1.05
CA LEU A 416 10.73 11.04 -1.43
C LEU A 416 10.92 12.57 -1.34
N LYS A 417 11.86 13.04 -0.52
CA LYS A 417 12.24 14.47 -0.43
C LYS A 417 13.04 14.89 -1.67
N GLY A 418 13.99 14.08 -2.14
CA GLY A 418 14.64 14.30 -3.43
C GLY A 418 15.72 13.32 -3.88
N SER A 419 16.30 12.53 -2.98
CA SER A 419 17.47 11.69 -3.28
C SER A 419 17.17 10.45 -4.14
N LEU A 420 15.91 10.05 -4.32
CA LEU A 420 15.54 8.87 -5.12
C LEU A 420 16.14 8.90 -6.55
N ALA A 421 16.22 10.09 -7.15
CA ALA A 421 16.82 10.27 -8.47
C ALA A 421 18.35 10.07 -8.50
N ASN A 422 19.02 10.02 -7.36
CA ASN A 422 20.43 9.66 -7.24
C ASN A 422 20.54 8.13 -7.23
N THR A 423 19.85 7.46 -6.30
CA THR A 423 19.78 6.00 -6.20
C THR A 423 19.39 5.34 -7.53
N LEU A 424 18.37 5.87 -8.24
CA LEU A 424 17.98 5.34 -9.56
C LEU A 424 19.10 5.45 -10.61
N ARG A 425 19.90 6.53 -10.60
CA ARG A 425 21.02 6.74 -11.53
C ARG A 425 22.23 5.87 -11.21
N GLU A 426 22.45 5.54 -9.94
CA GLU A 426 23.49 4.63 -9.47
C GLU A 426 23.12 3.17 -9.77
N ILE A 427 21.98 2.71 -9.26
CA ILE A 427 21.53 1.30 -9.32
C ILE A 427 21.03 0.89 -10.72
N ARG A 428 20.39 1.82 -11.44
CA ARG A 428 19.80 1.60 -12.78
C ARG A 428 18.93 0.33 -12.84
N PRO A 429 17.76 0.33 -12.16
CA PRO A 429 16.94 -0.87 -11.99
C PRO A 429 16.36 -1.41 -13.33
N THR A 430 16.00 -2.70 -13.32
CA THR A 430 15.36 -3.40 -14.46
C THR A 430 13.83 -3.30 -14.44
N ALA A 431 13.25 -3.13 -13.25
CA ALA A 431 11.84 -2.80 -13.02
C ALA A 431 11.72 -1.68 -11.97
N PHE A 432 10.73 -0.80 -12.11
CA PHE A 432 10.51 0.30 -11.17
C PHE A 432 9.02 0.56 -10.96
N MET A 433 8.58 0.57 -9.70
CA MET A 433 7.23 0.96 -9.30
C MET A 433 7.23 2.39 -8.77
N GLY A 434 6.31 3.21 -9.28
CA GLY A 434 6.07 4.56 -8.78
C GLY A 434 4.60 4.81 -8.50
N VAL A 435 4.26 5.26 -7.29
CA VAL A 435 2.94 5.86 -7.05
C VAL A 435 2.79 7.12 -7.93
N PRO A 436 1.56 7.54 -8.32
CA PRO A 436 1.37 8.61 -9.31
C PRO A 436 2.19 9.88 -9.05
N ARG A 437 2.29 10.31 -7.78
CA ARG A 437 3.04 11.52 -7.41
C ARG A 437 4.55 11.45 -7.69
N VAL A 438 5.15 10.25 -7.71
CA VAL A 438 6.55 10.06 -8.10
C VAL A 438 6.72 10.35 -9.58
N TRP A 439 5.83 9.81 -10.42
CA TRP A 439 5.80 10.07 -11.87
C TRP A 439 5.51 11.55 -12.17
N GLU A 440 4.55 12.17 -11.48
CA GLU A 440 4.28 13.61 -11.58
C GLU A 440 5.50 14.45 -11.22
N LYS A 441 6.18 14.18 -10.09
CA LYS A 441 7.38 14.93 -9.66
C LYS A 441 8.52 14.78 -10.68
N MET A 442 8.68 13.60 -11.29
CA MET A 442 9.61 13.41 -12.42
C MET A 442 9.18 14.24 -13.65
N GLN A 443 7.89 14.22 -14.02
CA GLN A 443 7.33 14.99 -15.14
C GLN A 443 7.50 16.51 -14.93
N GLU A 444 7.20 17.03 -13.74
CA GLU A 444 7.41 18.43 -13.32
C GLU A 444 8.88 18.84 -13.49
N LYS A 445 9.81 18.05 -12.93
CA LYS A 445 11.25 18.31 -13.01
C LYS A 445 11.75 18.28 -14.46
N MET A 446 11.29 17.34 -15.27
CA MET A 446 11.63 17.22 -16.68
C MET A 446 11.08 18.38 -17.52
N LYS A 447 9.84 18.83 -17.27
CA LYS A 447 9.25 20.03 -17.89
C LYS A 447 10.10 21.26 -17.55
N SER A 448 10.51 21.42 -16.28
CA SER A 448 11.38 22.52 -15.83
C SER A 448 12.76 22.54 -16.51
N ILE A 449 13.43 21.39 -16.61
CA ILE A 449 14.73 21.26 -17.31
C ILE A 449 14.57 21.51 -18.83
N GLY A 450 13.47 21.03 -19.43
CA GLY A 450 13.15 21.27 -20.84
C GLY A 450 12.88 22.74 -21.16
N ALA A 451 12.25 23.49 -20.25
CA ALA A 451 12.03 24.92 -20.40
C ALA A 451 13.36 25.69 -20.47
N LYS A 452 14.34 25.33 -19.63
CA LYS A 452 15.69 25.92 -19.60
C LYS A 452 16.60 25.49 -20.76
N SER A 453 16.15 24.60 -21.64
CA SER A 453 16.93 24.14 -22.80
C SER A 453 16.83 25.09 -24.00
N SER A 454 17.89 25.13 -24.82
CA SER A 454 17.94 25.98 -26.03
C SER A 454 16.83 25.66 -27.03
N THR A 455 16.42 26.67 -27.82
CA THR A 455 15.30 26.57 -28.77
C THR A 455 15.42 25.38 -29.72
N VAL A 456 16.62 25.08 -30.22
CA VAL A 456 16.88 23.90 -31.08
C VAL A 456 16.63 22.60 -30.31
N ARG A 457 17.17 22.44 -29.09
CA ARG A 457 16.92 21.26 -28.24
C ARG A 457 15.44 21.11 -27.90
N ARG A 458 14.74 22.22 -27.66
CA ARG A 458 13.29 22.24 -27.38
C ARG A 458 12.46 21.77 -28.60
N LYS A 459 12.77 22.24 -29.81
CA LYS A 459 12.13 21.77 -31.05
C LYS A 459 12.36 20.27 -31.29
N VAL A 460 13.61 19.80 -31.15
CA VAL A 460 13.93 18.36 -31.27
C VAL A 460 13.22 17.52 -30.21
N ALA A 461 13.12 17.99 -28.97
CA ALA A 461 12.41 17.30 -27.91
C ALA A 461 10.88 17.26 -28.14
N SER A 462 10.28 18.31 -28.70
CA SER A 462 8.84 18.31 -29.07
C SER A 462 8.59 17.28 -30.17
N TRP A 463 9.29 17.39 -31.29
CA TRP A 463 9.19 16.45 -32.41
C TRP A 463 9.36 14.99 -31.97
N ALA A 464 10.34 14.72 -31.10
CA ALA A 464 10.57 13.37 -30.59
C ALA A 464 9.37 12.87 -29.77
N LYS A 465 8.75 13.72 -28.94
CA LYS A 465 7.55 13.37 -28.18
C LYS A 465 6.36 13.10 -29.08
N ASP A 466 6.13 13.93 -30.09
CA ASP A 466 5.02 13.79 -31.03
C ASP A 466 5.13 12.43 -31.77
N VAL A 467 6.32 12.11 -32.28
CA VAL A 467 6.64 10.82 -32.90
C VAL A 467 6.50 9.65 -31.92
N GLY A 468 6.94 9.84 -30.67
CA GLY A 468 6.87 8.82 -29.62
C GLY A 468 5.44 8.47 -29.24
N LEU A 469 4.60 9.48 -29.01
CA LEU A 469 3.21 9.32 -28.62
C LEU A 469 2.41 8.63 -29.73
N GLN A 470 2.48 9.15 -30.96
CA GLN A 470 1.80 8.57 -32.12
C GLN A 470 2.21 7.11 -32.36
N THR A 471 3.50 6.79 -32.29
CA THR A 471 3.97 5.40 -32.49
C THR A 471 3.46 4.45 -31.39
N ASN A 472 3.40 4.92 -30.14
CA ASN A 472 2.96 4.09 -29.02
C ASN A 472 1.44 3.96 -28.91
N LEU A 473 0.67 5.00 -29.30
CA LEU A 473 -0.78 4.90 -29.45
C LEU A 473 -1.15 3.90 -30.57
N ASN A 474 -0.51 3.99 -31.75
CA ASN A 474 -0.73 3.02 -32.83
C ASN A 474 -0.33 1.59 -32.43
N LYS A 475 0.70 1.42 -31.58
CA LYS A 475 1.04 0.10 -31.00
C LYS A 475 -0.07 -0.40 -30.06
N MET A 476 -0.69 0.49 -29.29
CA MET A 476 -1.76 0.17 -28.35
C MET A 476 -3.04 -0.24 -29.10
N GLU A 477 -3.46 0.52 -30.12
CA GLU A 477 -4.63 0.22 -30.96
C GLU A 477 -4.51 -1.12 -31.71
N LEU A 478 -3.28 -1.53 -32.06
CA LEU A 478 -3.00 -2.81 -32.71
C LEU A 478 -2.70 -3.97 -31.73
N ASN A 479 -3.03 -3.81 -30.43
CA ASN A 479 -2.75 -4.79 -29.37
C ASN A 479 -1.31 -5.32 -29.41
N GLY A 480 -0.34 -4.40 -29.57
CA GLY A 480 1.09 -4.71 -29.63
C GLY A 480 1.64 -5.08 -31.01
N ASN A 481 0.81 -5.44 -31.99
CA ASN A 481 1.20 -6.05 -33.28
C ASN A 481 1.78 -5.06 -34.32
N LEU A 482 2.52 -4.04 -33.90
CA LEU A 482 3.16 -3.08 -34.81
C LEU A 482 4.46 -3.65 -35.42
N SER A 483 4.32 -4.43 -36.51
CA SER A 483 5.39 -5.26 -37.11
C SER A 483 6.70 -4.56 -37.48
N ARG A 484 6.74 -3.22 -37.60
CA ARG A 484 7.99 -2.47 -37.82
C ARG A 484 7.90 -1.06 -37.23
N LYS A 485 8.81 -0.73 -36.30
CA LYS A 485 8.90 0.63 -35.75
C LYS A 485 9.33 1.65 -36.83
N PRO A 486 8.64 2.79 -36.98
CA PRO A 486 8.99 3.84 -37.94
C PRO A 486 10.44 4.35 -37.83
N LEU A 487 11.02 4.81 -38.94
CA LEU A 487 12.43 5.26 -38.97
C LEU A 487 12.65 6.54 -38.16
N ASN A 488 11.70 7.48 -38.20
CA ASN A 488 11.68 8.67 -37.33
C ASN A 488 11.63 8.28 -35.83
N PHE A 489 10.90 7.23 -35.45
CA PHE A 489 10.91 6.73 -34.07
C PHE A 489 12.27 6.17 -33.67
N ARG A 490 12.97 5.43 -34.55
CA ARG A 490 14.34 4.97 -34.30
C ARG A 490 15.30 6.16 -34.07
N LEU A 491 15.14 7.23 -34.83
CA LEU A 491 15.92 8.46 -34.68
C LEU A 491 15.59 9.19 -33.36
N ALA A 492 14.31 9.36 -33.03
CA ALA A 492 13.86 9.93 -31.75
C ALA A 492 14.38 9.14 -30.54
N LYS A 493 14.38 7.80 -30.64
CA LYS A 493 14.93 6.91 -29.60
C LYS A 493 16.43 7.12 -29.37
N CYS A 494 17.20 7.31 -30.45
CA CYS A 494 18.65 7.55 -30.36
C CYS A 494 18.97 8.95 -29.82
N LEU A 495 18.31 9.99 -30.34
CA LEU A 495 18.61 11.39 -30.05
C LEU A 495 18.08 11.84 -28.68
N VAL A 496 16.90 11.37 -28.27
CA VAL A 496 16.16 11.84 -27.09
C VAL A 496 15.89 10.72 -26.09
N PHE A 497 15.10 9.68 -26.43
CA PHE A 497 14.55 8.77 -25.42
C PHE A 497 15.64 8.03 -24.63
N ARG A 498 16.70 7.54 -25.29
CA ARG A 498 17.84 6.89 -24.61
C ARG A 498 18.54 7.82 -23.60
N LYS A 499 18.65 9.12 -23.92
CA LYS A 499 19.26 10.11 -23.02
C LYS A 499 18.35 10.43 -21.83
N VAL A 500 17.04 10.56 -22.08
CA VAL A 500 16.03 10.78 -21.03
C VAL A 500 15.99 9.60 -20.06
N ARG A 501 15.86 8.37 -20.57
CA ARG A 501 15.91 7.15 -19.76
C ARG A 501 17.18 7.06 -18.93
N LYS A 502 18.37 7.32 -19.53
CA LYS A 502 19.64 7.30 -18.79
C LYS A 502 19.72 8.39 -17.71
N ALA A 503 19.19 9.59 -17.98
CA ALA A 503 19.16 10.68 -17.00
C ALA A 503 18.22 10.40 -15.81
N LEU A 504 17.19 9.56 -16.00
CA LEU A 504 16.30 9.09 -14.94
C LEU A 504 16.82 7.82 -14.22
N GLY A 505 17.89 7.17 -14.72
CA GLY A 505 18.31 5.84 -14.27
C GLY A 505 17.47 4.67 -14.83
N LEU A 506 16.51 4.96 -15.70
CA LEU A 506 15.54 4.00 -16.26
C LEU A 506 15.96 3.47 -17.66
N ASP A 507 17.26 3.41 -17.95
CA ASP A 507 17.78 2.92 -19.24
C ASP A 507 17.92 1.40 -19.31
N ARG A 508 18.05 0.73 -18.17
CA ARG A 508 17.85 -0.73 -18.01
C ARG A 508 16.40 -1.11 -17.73
N CYS A 509 15.56 -0.15 -17.31
CA CYS A 509 14.21 -0.42 -16.86
C CYS A 509 13.29 -0.80 -18.04
N THR A 510 12.82 -2.05 -18.06
CA THR A 510 11.90 -2.57 -19.08
C THR A 510 10.43 -2.45 -18.64
N ARG A 511 10.18 -2.45 -17.32
CA ARG A 511 8.85 -2.40 -16.71
C ARG A 511 8.74 -1.21 -15.74
N CYS A 512 7.97 -0.20 -16.12
CA CYS A 512 7.63 0.94 -15.26
C CYS A 512 6.17 0.79 -14.81
N TYR A 513 5.93 0.56 -13.52
CA TYR A 513 4.60 0.34 -12.96
C TYR A 513 4.08 1.57 -12.18
N THR A 514 2.75 1.67 -12.08
CA THR A 514 2.06 2.62 -11.19
C THR A 514 0.77 2.03 -10.63
N GLY A 515 0.31 2.54 -9.49
CA GLY A 515 -0.83 1.99 -8.75
C GLY A 515 -0.93 2.61 -7.35
N ALA A 516 -1.72 1.98 -6.48
CA ALA A 516 -2.14 2.46 -5.15
C ALA A 516 -2.99 3.77 -5.13
N ALA A 517 -2.90 4.59 -6.17
CA ALA A 517 -3.78 5.73 -6.43
C ALA A 517 -4.01 5.89 -7.95
N PRO A 518 -5.12 6.50 -8.41
CA PRO A 518 -5.36 6.71 -9.84
C PRO A 518 -4.43 7.78 -10.42
N ILE A 519 -3.78 7.49 -11.53
CA ILE A 519 -2.88 8.41 -12.25
C ILE A 519 -3.64 9.26 -13.29
N THR A 520 -3.09 10.41 -13.68
CA THR A 520 -3.71 11.27 -14.71
C THR A 520 -3.34 10.81 -16.13
N LYS A 521 -4.29 10.97 -17.07
CA LYS A 521 -4.06 10.75 -18.51
C LYS A 521 -2.85 11.54 -19.03
N ASP A 522 -2.75 12.82 -18.65
CA ASP A 522 -1.64 13.72 -19.01
C ASP A 522 -0.26 13.21 -18.55
N THR A 523 -0.19 12.51 -17.41
CA THR A 523 1.05 11.89 -16.95
C THR A 523 1.35 10.63 -17.75
N LEU A 524 0.36 9.76 -17.97
CA LEU A 524 0.52 8.55 -18.79
C LEU A 524 1.00 8.90 -20.22
N GLU A 525 0.31 9.81 -20.91
CA GLU A 525 0.66 10.24 -22.27
C GLU A 525 2.03 10.92 -22.32
N PHE A 526 2.41 11.68 -21.29
CA PHE A 526 3.74 12.30 -21.24
C PHE A 526 4.87 11.26 -21.20
N PHE A 527 4.76 10.21 -20.38
CA PHE A 527 5.79 9.17 -20.34
C PHE A 527 5.72 8.24 -21.56
N LEU A 528 4.51 7.95 -22.06
CA LEU A 528 4.31 7.22 -23.31
C LEU A 528 4.95 7.94 -24.52
N SER A 529 4.90 9.28 -24.56
CA SER A 529 5.57 10.11 -25.57
C SER A 529 7.10 9.98 -25.57
N LEU A 530 7.68 9.42 -24.50
CA LEU A 530 9.12 9.27 -24.30
C LEU A 530 9.62 7.82 -24.44
N ASP A 531 8.80 6.91 -25.00
CA ASP A 531 9.06 5.46 -25.02
C ASP A 531 9.25 4.89 -23.59
N ILE A 532 8.49 5.40 -22.63
CA ILE A 532 8.38 4.93 -21.24
C ILE A 532 6.89 4.65 -20.95
N PRO A 533 6.31 3.52 -21.37
CA PRO A 533 4.96 3.16 -20.97
C PRO A 533 4.90 2.98 -19.44
N LEU A 534 3.89 3.56 -18.81
CA LEU A 534 3.56 3.32 -17.40
C LEU A 534 2.41 2.32 -17.33
N PHE A 535 2.68 1.16 -16.76
CA PHE A 535 1.72 0.08 -16.63
C PHE A 535 0.96 0.22 -15.31
N GLU A 536 -0.36 0.39 -15.37
CA GLU A 536 -1.18 0.46 -14.17
C GLU A 536 -1.43 -0.94 -13.60
N LEU A 537 -1.38 -1.05 -12.28
CA LEU A 537 -1.82 -2.22 -11.50
C LEU A 537 -2.87 -1.80 -10.48
N TYR A 538 -3.83 -2.67 -10.21
CA TYR A 538 -4.90 -2.46 -9.24
C TYR A 538 -5.07 -3.67 -8.32
N GLY A 539 -5.42 -3.35 -7.08
CA GLY A 539 -5.54 -4.28 -5.96
C GLY A 539 -5.47 -3.50 -4.64
N MET A 540 -5.60 -4.20 -3.52
CA MET A 540 -5.72 -3.65 -2.17
C MET A 540 -4.99 -4.56 -1.16
N SER A 541 -4.92 -4.14 0.11
CA SER A 541 -4.31 -4.97 1.16
C SER A 541 -5.06 -6.28 1.36
N GLU A 542 -6.39 -6.23 1.32
CA GLU A 542 -7.32 -7.35 1.40
C GLU A 542 -7.21 -8.31 0.19
N SER A 543 -6.51 -7.92 -0.87
CA SER A 543 -6.17 -8.76 -2.03
C SER A 543 -4.67 -9.05 -2.12
N SER A 544 -3.91 -8.92 -1.03
CA SER A 544 -2.47 -9.23 -0.95
C SER A 544 -1.59 -8.48 -1.96
N GLY A 545 -2.02 -7.31 -2.43
CA GLY A 545 -1.40 -6.61 -3.56
C GLY A 545 -2.22 -6.76 -4.84
N PRO A 546 -1.60 -6.99 -6.02
CA PRO A 546 -2.26 -6.81 -7.30
C PRO A 546 -3.30 -7.91 -7.59
N HIS A 547 -4.42 -7.52 -8.18
CA HIS A 547 -5.48 -8.38 -8.74
C HIS A 547 -5.56 -8.23 -10.27
N THR A 548 -5.32 -7.02 -10.80
CA THR A 548 -5.16 -6.77 -12.23
C THR A 548 -3.87 -6.03 -12.53
N ILE A 549 -3.27 -6.32 -13.69
CA ILE A 549 -1.98 -5.77 -14.14
C ILE A 549 -2.05 -5.41 -15.63
N SER A 550 -1.52 -4.24 -15.99
CA SER A 550 -1.24 -3.88 -17.38
C SER A 550 0.09 -4.48 -17.84
N LEU A 551 0.13 -5.09 -19.02
CA LEU A 551 1.30 -5.78 -19.55
C LEU A 551 1.82 -5.13 -20.86
N PRO A 552 3.08 -5.34 -21.27
CA PRO A 552 3.65 -4.73 -22.49
C PRO A 552 2.94 -5.09 -23.81
N ASP A 553 2.18 -6.18 -23.81
CA ASP A 553 1.33 -6.73 -24.87
C ASP A 553 -0.17 -6.53 -24.58
N ALA A 554 -0.60 -6.50 -23.31
CA ALA A 554 -1.94 -6.11 -22.88
C ALA A 554 -1.93 -4.76 -22.13
N PHE A 555 -1.85 -3.66 -22.89
CA PHE A 555 -1.85 -2.28 -22.38
C PHE A 555 -2.96 -1.44 -23.00
N ARG A 556 -3.67 -0.65 -22.18
CA ARG A 556 -4.67 0.33 -22.59
C ARG A 556 -4.61 1.53 -21.63
N LEU A 557 -4.52 2.76 -22.16
CA LEU A 557 -4.46 3.96 -21.32
C LEU A 557 -5.68 4.06 -20.39
N ILE A 558 -5.47 4.42 -19.12
CA ILE A 558 -6.49 4.57 -18.07
C ILE A 558 -7.11 3.22 -17.60
N SER A 559 -6.74 2.10 -18.23
CA SER A 559 -7.10 0.78 -17.72
C SER A 559 -6.12 0.33 -16.66
N CYS A 560 -6.63 -0.34 -15.63
CA CYS A 560 -5.84 -1.05 -14.63
C CYS A 560 -5.37 -2.43 -15.11
N GLY A 561 -5.43 -2.69 -16.42
CA GLY A 561 -4.99 -3.90 -17.07
C GLY A 561 -6.01 -5.04 -17.04
N LYS A 562 -5.51 -6.27 -17.10
CA LYS A 562 -6.33 -7.50 -17.10
C LYS A 562 -6.17 -8.27 -15.80
N VAL A 563 -7.13 -9.14 -15.53
CA VAL A 563 -7.15 -10.01 -14.34
C VAL A 563 -5.96 -10.97 -14.37
N ILE A 564 -5.23 -11.06 -13.26
CA ILE A 564 -4.09 -11.97 -13.14
C ILE A 564 -4.56 -13.44 -13.29
N PRO A 565 -3.85 -14.31 -14.04
CA PRO A 565 -4.24 -15.69 -14.26
C PRO A 565 -4.50 -16.49 -12.97
N GLY A 566 -5.70 -17.05 -12.83
CA GLY A 566 -6.13 -17.79 -11.62
C GLY A 566 -6.89 -16.94 -10.60
N CYS A 567 -6.92 -15.62 -10.77
CA CYS A 567 -7.91 -14.73 -10.15
C CYS A 567 -9.18 -14.65 -11.02
N LYS A 568 -10.29 -14.18 -10.45
CA LYS A 568 -11.53 -13.86 -11.17
C LYS A 568 -12.10 -12.53 -10.68
N THR A 569 -12.74 -11.78 -11.59
CA THR A 569 -13.46 -10.55 -11.28
C THR A 569 -14.95 -10.74 -11.54
N LYS A 570 -15.79 -10.14 -10.71
CA LYS A 570 -17.26 -10.07 -10.86
C LYS A 570 -17.65 -8.61 -10.73
N ILE A 571 -18.31 -8.04 -11.73
CA ILE A 571 -18.94 -6.72 -11.60
C ILE A 571 -20.32 -6.95 -10.97
N PHE A 572 -20.49 -6.53 -9.73
CA PHE A 572 -21.69 -6.76 -8.93
C PHE A 572 -22.65 -5.56 -9.07
N ASN A 573 -23.93 -5.86 -9.28
CA ASN A 573 -25.00 -4.88 -9.57
C ASN A 573 -24.62 -3.83 -10.64
N PRO A 574 -24.22 -4.24 -11.87
CA PRO A 574 -23.89 -3.31 -12.93
C PRO A 574 -25.09 -2.44 -13.36
N ASP A 575 -24.82 -1.17 -13.62
CA ASP A 575 -25.74 -0.22 -14.23
C ASP A 575 -25.89 -0.45 -15.76
N ALA A 576 -26.67 0.41 -16.42
CA ALA A 576 -26.92 0.34 -17.86
C ALA A 576 -25.66 0.60 -18.72
N ASP A 577 -24.65 1.27 -18.17
CA ASP A 577 -23.35 1.54 -18.80
C ASP A 577 -22.29 0.49 -18.43
N GLY A 578 -22.69 -0.56 -17.71
CA GLY A 578 -21.86 -1.68 -17.27
C GLY A 578 -21.05 -1.44 -15.99
N ASN A 579 -21.19 -0.29 -15.32
CA ASN A 579 -20.44 0.00 -14.10
C ASN A 579 -21.12 -0.62 -12.88
N GLY A 580 -20.38 -1.36 -12.07
CA GLY A 580 -20.85 -1.90 -10.79
C GLY A 580 -19.70 -2.03 -9.80
N GLU A 581 -19.95 -2.64 -8.66
CA GLU A 581 -18.89 -2.92 -7.69
C GLU A 581 -17.92 -3.97 -8.23
N ILE A 582 -16.62 -3.73 -8.10
CA ILE A 582 -15.60 -4.69 -8.51
C ILE A 582 -15.38 -5.69 -7.37
N CYS A 583 -15.82 -6.94 -7.57
CA CYS A 583 -15.61 -8.02 -6.60
C CYS A 583 -14.47 -8.95 -7.04
N PHE A 584 -13.59 -9.34 -6.11
CA PHE A 584 -12.43 -10.19 -6.37
C PHE A 584 -12.62 -11.64 -5.87
N TRP A 585 -12.01 -12.57 -6.59
CA TRP A 585 -11.87 -13.96 -6.18
C TRP A 585 -10.49 -14.50 -6.53
N GLY A 586 -9.87 -15.24 -5.61
CA GLY A 586 -8.61 -15.96 -5.83
C GLY A 586 -7.83 -16.18 -4.54
N ARG A 587 -6.70 -16.91 -4.62
CA ARG A 587 -5.85 -17.23 -3.45
C ARG A 587 -5.13 -16.02 -2.84
N HIS A 588 -5.12 -14.89 -3.53
CA HIS A 588 -4.65 -13.59 -3.05
C HIS A 588 -5.65 -12.87 -2.12
N VAL A 589 -6.92 -13.31 -2.03
CA VAL A 589 -7.89 -12.72 -1.08
C VAL A 589 -7.52 -13.09 0.36
N PHE A 590 -7.45 -12.08 1.24
CA PHE A 590 -7.06 -12.16 2.65
C PHE A 590 -7.85 -13.18 3.49
N MET A 591 -7.35 -13.47 4.68
CA MET A 591 -8.03 -14.31 5.66
C MET A 591 -9.17 -13.57 6.38
N GLY A 592 -9.13 -12.25 6.47
CA GLY A 592 -10.07 -11.43 7.25
C GLY A 592 -9.37 -10.31 8.02
N TYR A 593 -10.11 -9.57 8.83
CA TYR A 593 -9.56 -8.53 9.71
C TYR A 593 -9.36 -9.07 11.14
N LEU A 594 -8.17 -8.91 11.70
CA LEU A 594 -7.80 -9.41 13.01
C LEU A 594 -8.75 -8.88 14.11
N ASN A 595 -9.37 -9.80 14.84
CA ASN A 595 -10.35 -9.52 15.90
C ASN A 595 -11.58 -8.67 15.46
N MET A 596 -11.94 -8.62 14.17
CA MET A 596 -13.05 -7.81 13.64
C MET A 596 -14.01 -8.62 12.74
N PRO A 597 -14.87 -9.51 13.30
CA PRO A 597 -15.78 -10.36 12.53
C PRO A 597 -16.75 -9.53 11.67
N ASP A 598 -17.46 -8.57 12.26
CA ASP A 598 -18.43 -7.72 11.57
C ASP A 598 -17.83 -7.01 10.34
N LYS A 599 -16.57 -6.55 10.45
CA LYS A 599 -15.87 -5.89 9.33
C LYS A 599 -15.37 -6.85 8.28
N THR A 600 -15.23 -8.13 8.61
CA THR A 600 -14.87 -9.19 7.68
C THR A 600 -16.11 -9.66 6.91
N GLU A 601 -17.24 -9.82 7.58
CA GLU A 601 -18.55 -10.08 6.96
C GLU A 601 -19.04 -8.90 6.10
N GLU A 602 -18.74 -7.65 6.47
CA GLU A 602 -18.97 -6.47 5.61
C GLU A 602 -18.15 -6.48 4.30
N ALA A 603 -17.05 -7.24 4.24
CA ALA A 603 -16.10 -7.24 3.12
C ALA A 603 -16.16 -8.51 2.26
N LEU A 604 -16.67 -9.63 2.79
CA LEU A 604 -16.78 -10.91 2.10
C LEU A 604 -18.24 -11.35 1.98
N ASP A 605 -18.71 -11.63 0.76
CA ASP A 605 -20.04 -12.22 0.57
C ASP A 605 -20.09 -13.70 1.03
N ALA A 606 -21.31 -14.25 1.13
CA ALA A 606 -21.53 -15.63 1.56
C ALA A 606 -20.92 -16.69 0.62
N ASP A 607 -20.64 -16.34 -0.64
CA ASP A 607 -19.94 -17.20 -1.59
C ASP A 607 -18.41 -17.11 -1.40
N GLY A 608 -17.92 -16.05 -0.77
CA GLY A 608 -16.52 -15.78 -0.43
C GLY A 608 -15.81 -14.79 -1.37
N TRP A 609 -16.56 -13.97 -2.13
CA TRP A 609 -16.01 -12.87 -2.92
C TRP A 609 -15.67 -11.67 -2.04
N LEU A 610 -14.53 -11.03 -2.31
CA LEU A 610 -14.15 -9.77 -1.68
C LEU A 610 -14.79 -8.60 -2.42
N HIS A 611 -15.61 -7.84 -1.70
CA HIS A 611 -16.16 -6.55 -2.13
C HIS A 611 -15.09 -5.46 -1.95
N SER A 612 -14.58 -4.88 -3.05
CA SER A 612 -13.50 -3.89 -2.95
C SER A 612 -13.97 -2.51 -2.49
N GLY A 613 -15.27 -2.22 -2.62
CA GLY A 613 -15.81 -0.87 -2.46
C GLY A 613 -15.47 0.10 -3.59
N ASP A 614 -14.75 -0.34 -4.63
CA ASP A 614 -14.50 0.41 -5.86
C ASP A 614 -15.57 0.10 -6.92
N LEU A 615 -15.93 1.10 -7.72
CA LEU A 615 -16.80 0.96 -8.89
C LEU A 615 -15.96 0.83 -10.16
N GLY A 616 -16.40 0.01 -11.10
CA GLY A 616 -15.72 -0.14 -12.38
C GLY A 616 -16.45 -1.05 -13.36
N LYS A 617 -15.81 -1.28 -14.51
CA LYS A 617 -16.29 -2.17 -15.57
C LYS A 617 -15.16 -2.75 -16.42
N HIS A 618 -15.45 -3.87 -17.08
CA HIS A 618 -14.63 -4.36 -18.18
C HIS A 618 -15.07 -3.77 -19.51
N ASP A 619 -14.14 -3.62 -20.44
CA ASP A 619 -14.45 -3.39 -21.86
C ASP A 619 -14.55 -4.70 -22.66
N GLN A 620 -14.71 -4.59 -23.98
CA GLN A 620 -14.86 -5.73 -24.89
C GLN A 620 -13.61 -6.63 -25.01
N ASP A 621 -12.46 -6.16 -24.54
CA ASP A 621 -11.19 -6.86 -24.56
C ASP A 621 -10.78 -7.30 -23.12
N ASP A 622 -11.71 -7.35 -22.17
CA ASP A 622 -11.52 -7.69 -20.75
C ASP A 622 -10.61 -6.72 -19.95
N PHE A 623 -10.28 -5.53 -20.47
CA PHE A 623 -9.55 -4.52 -19.70
C PHE A 623 -10.45 -3.91 -18.62
N LEU A 624 -9.97 -3.87 -17.37
CA LEU A 624 -10.69 -3.28 -16.25
C LEU A 624 -10.45 -1.76 -16.17
N PHE A 625 -11.51 -1.01 -15.91
CA PHE A 625 -11.48 0.43 -15.62
C PHE A 625 -12.18 0.72 -14.30
N ILE A 626 -11.51 1.47 -13.43
CA ILE A 626 -12.11 2.00 -12.19
C ILE A 626 -12.81 3.32 -12.51
N THR A 627 -14.08 3.44 -12.13
CA THR A 627 -14.92 4.62 -12.38
C THR A 627 -15.26 5.40 -11.10
N GLY A 628 -15.06 4.83 -9.92
CA GLY A 628 -15.28 5.54 -8.64
C GLY A 628 -15.12 4.66 -7.40
N ARG A 629 -15.65 5.12 -6.27
CA ARG A 629 -15.78 4.36 -5.00
C ARG A 629 -17.20 4.47 -4.47
N ILE A 630 -17.68 3.38 -3.87
CA ILE A 630 -19.03 3.26 -3.27
C ILE A 630 -19.13 4.02 -1.96
N LYS A 631 -18.11 3.87 -1.11
CA LYS A 631 -17.91 4.65 0.11
C LYS A 631 -16.81 5.65 -0.18
N GLU A 632 -17.11 6.92 -0.01
CA GLU A 632 -16.20 8.02 -0.33
C GLU A 632 -14.91 7.89 0.49
N LEU A 633 -13.79 7.67 -0.20
CA LEU A 633 -12.44 7.65 0.36
C LEU A 633 -11.58 8.59 -0.47
N ILE A 634 -10.99 9.57 0.19
CA ILE A 634 -9.99 10.46 -0.41
C ILE A 634 -8.67 9.68 -0.50
N ILE A 635 -8.11 9.57 -1.70
CA ILE A 635 -6.75 9.04 -1.88
C ILE A 635 -5.85 10.25 -2.12
N THR A 636 -5.04 10.63 -1.14
CA THR A 636 -4.13 11.78 -1.29
C THR A 636 -3.08 11.51 -2.36
N ALA A 637 -2.40 12.55 -2.84
CA ALA A 637 -1.26 12.38 -3.75
C ALA A 637 -0.12 11.53 -3.13
N GLY A 638 -0.08 11.34 -1.80
CA GLY A 638 0.86 10.44 -1.14
C GLY A 638 0.50 8.95 -1.24
N GLY A 639 -0.71 8.60 -1.70
CA GLY A 639 -1.26 7.23 -1.66
C GLY A 639 -1.98 6.90 -0.34
N GLU A 640 -2.07 7.84 0.60
CA GLU A 640 -2.78 7.66 1.87
C GLU A 640 -4.30 7.63 1.64
N ASN A 641 -4.97 6.59 2.14
CA ASN A 641 -6.42 6.43 2.11
C ASN A 641 -7.04 7.13 3.33
N ILE A 642 -7.91 8.11 3.10
CA ILE A 642 -8.50 8.95 4.15
C ILE A 642 -10.02 8.97 4.01
N PRO A 643 -10.79 8.59 5.06
CA PRO A 643 -12.22 8.80 5.06
C PRO A 643 -12.56 10.27 5.35
N PRO A 644 -13.36 10.92 4.50
CA PRO A 644 -13.74 12.31 4.71
C PRO A 644 -14.73 12.48 5.86
N VAL A 645 -15.77 11.64 5.91
CA VAL A 645 -16.91 11.80 6.83
C VAL A 645 -16.51 11.88 8.31
N PRO A 646 -15.65 11.01 8.87
CA PRO A 646 -15.25 11.12 10.28
C PRO A 646 -14.52 12.43 10.61
N ILE A 647 -13.79 13.02 9.65
CA ILE A 647 -13.08 14.29 9.83
C ILE A 647 -14.05 15.47 9.70
N GLU A 648 -15.02 15.37 8.80
CA GLU A 648 -16.10 16.36 8.62
C GLU A 648 -17.00 16.44 9.86
N ASP A 649 -17.43 15.29 10.37
CA ASP A 649 -18.24 15.19 11.59
C ASP A 649 -17.47 15.72 12.82
N ALA A 650 -16.18 15.39 12.96
CA ALA A 650 -15.33 15.91 14.03
C ALA A 650 -15.16 17.43 13.98
N VAL A 651 -15.10 18.05 12.78
CA VAL A 651 -15.08 19.51 12.64
C VAL A 651 -16.43 20.13 13.00
N LYS A 652 -17.54 19.52 12.59
CA LYS A 652 -18.90 19.99 12.97
C LYS A 652 -19.14 19.89 14.48
N GLU A 653 -18.65 18.86 15.15
CA GLU A 653 -18.68 18.72 16.60
C GLU A 653 -17.80 19.78 17.29
N ALA A 654 -16.57 19.98 16.81
CA ALA A 654 -15.62 20.94 17.38
C ALA A 654 -15.99 22.42 17.13
N VAL A 655 -16.86 22.69 16.16
CA VAL A 655 -17.30 24.03 15.71
C VAL A 655 -18.82 24.05 15.45
N PRO A 656 -19.67 24.19 16.48
CA PRO A 656 -21.14 24.10 16.37
C PRO A 656 -21.84 25.15 15.48
N LEU A 657 -21.09 26.17 15.04
CA LEU A 657 -21.52 27.20 14.09
C LEU A 657 -21.53 26.71 12.62
N VAL A 658 -20.76 25.65 12.31
CA VAL A 658 -20.68 25.05 10.98
C VAL A 658 -21.94 24.23 10.70
N SER A 659 -22.54 24.45 9.54
CA SER A 659 -23.68 23.64 9.06
C SER A 659 -23.21 22.41 8.31
N ASN A 660 -22.38 22.61 7.28
CA ASN A 660 -21.77 21.54 6.49
C ASN A 660 -20.25 21.71 6.40
N ALA A 661 -19.55 20.58 6.41
CA ALA A 661 -18.11 20.48 6.20
C ALA A 661 -17.87 19.49 5.07
N MET A 662 -17.06 19.88 4.07
CA MET A 662 -16.62 19.00 3.00
C MET A 662 -15.09 19.00 2.94
N LEU A 663 -14.50 17.89 3.34
CA LEU A 663 -13.09 17.58 3.19
C LEU A 663 -12.74 17.37 1.71
N ILE A 664 -11.61 17.93 1.32
CA ILE A 664 -11.02 17.84 -0.02
C ILE A 664 -9.58 17.37 0.14
N GLY A 665 -9.19 16.42 -0.70
CA GLY A 665 -7.82 15.92 -0.69
C GLY A 665 -7.51 14.90 -1.78
N ASP A 666 -8.53 14.44 -2.52
CA ASP A 666 -8.33 13.41 -3.55
C ASP A 666 -7.35 13.89 -4.62
N LYS A 667 -6.26 13.15 -4.77
CA LYS A 667 -5.12 13.47 -5.64
C LYS A 667 -4.44 14.82 -5.33
N ARG A 668 -4.60 15.35 -4.10
CA ARG A 668 -3.99 16.62 -3.66
C ARG A 668 -2.81 16.41 -2.69
N LYS A 669 -1.96 17.45 -2.58
CA LYS A 669 -0.75 17.46 -1.73
C LYS A 669 -1.04 17.41 -0.22
N PHE A 670 -2.21 17.88 0.21
CA PHE A 670 -2.67 17.95 1.59
C PHE A 670 -4.19 18.07 1.65
N LEU A 671 -4.78 17.85 2.82
CA LEU A 671 -6.22 18.04 3.05
C LEU A 671 -6.58 19.53 3.19
N SER A 672 -7.65 19.92 2.51
CA SER A 672 -8.35 21.19 2.72
C SER A 672 -9.83 20.96 2.98
N MET A 673 -10.58 22.01 3.37
CA MET A 673 -12.00 21.88 3.70
C MET A 673 -12.83 23.08 3.24
N LEU A 674 -14.02 22.81 2.68
CA LEU A 674 -15.08 23.81 2.53
C LEU A 674 -15.97 23.74 3.77
N LEU A 675 -16.32 24.89 4.32
CA LEU A 675 -17.24 25.04 5.44
C LEU A 675 -18.40 25.93 5.02
N THR A 676 -19.58 25.66 5.58
CA THR A 676 -20.74 26.53 5.52
C THR A 676 -21.18 26.89 6.94
N ILE A 677 -21.91 27.99 7.08
CA ILE A 677 -22.41 28.47 8.37
C ILE A 677 -23.92 28.22 8.44
N LYS A 678 -24.44 27.91 9.64
CA LYS A 678 -25.88 27.77 9.89
C LYS A 678 -26.62 29.09 9.62
N CYS A 679 -27.39 29.12 8.54
CA CYS A 679 -28.30 30.21 8.19
C CYS A 679 -29.77 29.75 8.16
N GLU A 680 -30.68 30.73 8.19
CA GLU A 680 -32.10 30.49 8.01
C GLU A 680 -32.37 29.93 6.60
N VAL A 681 -33.41 29.08 6.49
CA VAL A 681 -33.77 28.42 5.24
C VAL A 681 -35.17 28.85 4.84
N ASN A 682 -35.31 29.24 3.57
CA ASN A 682 -36.57 29.67 3.01
C ASN A 682 -37.58 28.51 2.96
N ASN A 683 -38.63 28.57 3.77
CA ASN A 683 -39.60 27.48 3.96
C ASN A 683 -40.38 27.09 2.69
N GLU A 684 -40.48 27.97 1.69
CA GLU A 684 -41.21 27.68 0.44
C GLU A 684 -40.30 27.08 -0.65
N THR A 685 -39.03 27.47 -0.69
CA THR A 685 -38.09 27.09 -1.76
C THR A 685 -37.01 26.11 -1.32
N GLY A 686 -36.78 25.94 -0.03
CA GLY A 686 -35.68 25.15 0.54
C GLY A 686 -34.29 25.74 0.29
N ALA A 687 -34.21 27.02 -0.12
CA ALA A 687 -32.95 27.71 -0.38
C ALA A 687 -32.39 28.34 0.92
N PRO A 688 -31.06 28.33 1.12
CA PRO A 688 -30.42 28.98 2.25
C PRO A 688 -30.41 30.50 2.05
N GLU A 689 -30.84 31.23 3.08
CA GLU A 689 -30.80 32.68 3.13
C GLU A 689 -29.43 33.17 3.67
N ASP A 690 -29.20 34.48 3.64
CA ASP A 690 -27.98 35.10 4.17
C ASP A 690 -28.04 35.33 5.69
N GLU A 691 -29.22 35.30 6.30
CA GLU A 691 -29.41 35.59 7.73
C GLU A 691 -29.05 34.38 8.60
N LEU A 692 -28.30 34.60 9.68
CA LEU A 692 -27.86 33.54 10.58
C LEU A 692 -29.01 33.01 11.43
N THR A 693 -29.00 31.70 11.73
CA THR A 693 -30.01 31.13 12.64
C THR A 693 -29.90 31.72 14.04
N THR A 694 -30.98 31.67 14.82
CA THR A 694 -30.96 32.12 16.23
C THR A 694 -29.82 31.47 17.03
N GLU A 695 -29.59 30.16 16.84
CA GLU A 695 -28.44 29.44 17.44
C GLU A 695 -27.09 30.01 17.01
N ALA A 696 -26.92 30.30 15.72
CA ALA A 696 -25.70 30.87 15.17
C ALA A 696 -25.45 32.30 15.68
N LEU A 697 -26.51 33.11 15.81
CA LEU A 697 -26.45 34.46 16.40
C LEU A 697 -26.02 34.44 17.87
N ASP A 698 -26.50 33.47 18.66
CA ASP A 698 -26.06 33.31 20.06
C ASP A 698 -24.60 32.85 20.13
N LEU A 699 -24.19 31.91 19.28
CA LEU A 699 -22.79 31.46 19.17
C LEU A 699 -21.85 32.60 18.75
N CYS A 700 -22.20 33.39 17.73
CA CYS A 700 -21.43 34.56 17.31
C CYS A 700 -21.30 35.59 18.44
N ARG A 701 -22.39 35.93 19.13
CA ARG A 701 -22.36 36.86 20.28
C ARG A 701 -21.49 36.34 21.43
N ASN A 702 -21.57 35.05 21.75
CA ASN A 702 -20.73 34.42 22.77
C ASN A 702 -19.23 34.42 22.42
N LEU A 703 -18.89 34.41 21.12
CA LEU A 703 -17.51 34.57 20.64
C LEU A 703 -17.05 36.04 20.64
N GLY A 704 -17.97 37.01 20.75
CA GLY A 704 -17.67 38.45 20.64
C GLY A 704 -17.85 39.02 19.23
N SER A 705 -18.55 38.30 18.35
CA SER A 705 -18.94 38.76 17.02
C SER A 705 -20.32 39.44 17.02
N ASN A 706 -20.44 40.50 16.22
CA ASN A 706 -21.71 41.18 15.92
C ASN A 706 -22.29 40.75 14.57
N ALA A 707 -21.75 39.71 13.92
CA ALA A 707 -22.25 39.25 12.63
C ALA A 707 -23.67 38.69 12.76
N THR A 708 -24.54 39.15 11.87
CA THR A 708 -25.93 38.71 11.72
C THR A 708 -26.17 37.95 10.42
N ARG A 709 -25.20 38.00 9.49
CA ARG A 709 -25.28 37.40 8.16
C ARG A 709 -24.08 36.53 7.82
N VAL A 710 -24.27 35.52 6.98
CA VAL A 710 -23.18 34.69 6.43
C VAL A 710 -22.22 35.54 5.62
N SER A 711 -22.72 36.51 4.85
CA SER A 711 -21.94 37.48 4.09
C SER A 711 -21.05 38.40 4.95
N GLU A 712 -21.34 38.57 6.24
CA GLU A 712 -20.51 39.32 7.19
C GLU A 712 -19.36 38.47 7.77
N ILE A 713 -19.50 37.14 7.72
CA ILE A 713 -18.49 36.17 8.19
C ILE A 713 -17.58 35.75 7.03
N ALA A 714 -18.16 35.36 5.90
CA ALA A 714 -17.47 34.73 4.77
C ALA A 714 -16.35 35.62 4.17
N GLY A 715 -15.32 34.97 3.61
CA GLY A 715 -14.18 35.67 2.99
C GLY A 715 -13.22 36.35 3.99
N GLY A 716 -13.23 35.96 5.27
CA GLY A 716 -12.32 36.48 6.29
C GLY A 716 -12.70 37.83 6.88
N ARG A 717 -13.98 38.23 6.72
CA ARG A 717 -14.50 39.53 7.18
C ARG A 717 -14.64 39.58 8.70
N ASP A 718 -15.18 38.52 9.31
CA ASP A 718 -15.19 38.37 10.76
C ASP A 718 -13.95 37.58 11.25
N ARG A 719 -13.00 38.30 11.84
CA ARG A 719 -11.76 37.71 12.37
C ARG A 719 -11.96 36.86 13.63
N VAL A 720 -12.99 37.16 14.42
CA VAL A 720 -13.29 36.49 15.69
C VAL A 720 -13.87 35.11 15.41
N VAL A 721 -14.84 35.03 14.50
CA VAL A 721 -15.39 33.76 14.00
C VAL A 721 -14.32 32.93 13.29
N TYR A 722 -13.48 33.55 12.44
CA TYR A 722 -12.38 32.84 11.79
C TYR A 722 -11.37 32.23 12.78
N ALA A 723 -11.04 32.94 13.87
CA ALA A 723 -10.16 32.41 14.92
C ALA A 723 -10.81 31.21 15.63
N ALA A 724 -12.08 31.31 16.01
CA ALA A 724 -12.81 30.22 16.67
C ALA A 724 -12.89 28.94 15.82
N ILE A 725 -13.10 29.10 14.49
CA ILE A 725 -13.08 27.98 13.54
C ILE A 725 -11.67 27.39 13.42
N GLN A 726 -10.63 28.23 13.34
CA GLN A 726 -9.24 27.77 13.28
C GLN A 726 -8.86 26.95 14.53
N ASP A 727 -9.28 27.39 15.72
CA ASP A 727 -9.04 26.68 16.97
C ASP A 727 -9.80 25.35 17.04
N GLY A 728 -11.02 25.27 16.51
CA GLY A 728 -11.74 24.01 16.35
C GLY A 728 -11.02 23.04 15.41
N ILE A 729 -10.55 23.51 14.26
CA ILE A 729 -9.75 22.71 13.32
C ILE A 729 -8.41 22.28 13.94
N ASN A 730 -7.79 23.12 14.78
CA ASN A 730 -6.59 22.76 15.53
C ASN A 730 -6.87 21.58 16.48
N ARG A 731 -7.96 21.64 17.27
CA ARG A 731 -8.39 20.53 18.15
C ARG A 731 -8.71 19.23 17.41
N VAL A 732 -9.24 19.30 16.19
CA VAL A 732 -9.45 18.11 15.33
C VAL A 732 -8.11 17.58 14.81
N ASN A 733 -7.22 18.47 14.36
CA ASN A 733 -5.89 18.14 13.86
C ASN A 733 -4.96 17.53 14.92
N GLU A 734 -5.16 17.86 16.20
CA GLU A 734 -4.46 17.24 17.34
C GLU A 734 -4.85 15.77 17.54
N LYS A 735 -6.08 15.40 17.17
CA LYS A 735 -6.62 14.03 17.25
C LYS A 735 -6.38 13.21 15.97
N ALA A 736 -5.79 13.79 14.93
CA ALA A 736 -5.58 13.12 13.64
C ALA A 736 -4.57 11.98 13.74
N THR A 737 -4.90 10.78 13.26
CA THR A 737 -4.05 9.58 13.45
C THR A 737 -2.73 9.62 12.67
N SER A 738 -2.64 10.49 11.65
CA SER A 738 -1.42 10.75 10.89
C SER A 738 -1.37 12.19 10.38
N ASN A 739 -0.17 12.66 10.05
CA ASN A 739 0.01 14.00 9.46
C ASN A 739 -0.71 14.17 8.11
N ALA A 740 -1.00 13.09 7.39
CA ALA A 740 -1.77 13.14 6.14
C ALA A 740 -3.24 13.46 6.39
N GLN A 741 -3.78 13.13 7.57
CA GLN A 741 -5.16 13.42 7.98
C GLN A 741 -5.35 14.82 8.57
N ARG A 742 -4.30 15.66 8.65
CA ARG A 742 -4.42 17.04 9.15
C ARG A 742 -4.92 17.99 8.06
N ILE A 743 -5.99 18.72 8.36
CA ILE A 743 -6.56 19.81 7.56
C ILE A 743 -5.56 20.98 7.59
N GLN A 744 -4.98 21.34 6.44
CA GLN A 744 -3.97 22.41 6.35
C GLN A 744 -4.55 23.76 5.90
N LYS A 745 -5.67 23.75 5.17
CA LYS A 745 -6.35 24.95 4.67
C LYS A 745 -7.86 24.76 4.68
N TRP A 746 -8.62 25.83 4.83
CA TRP A 746 -10.07 25.79 4.79
C TRP A 746 -10.63 27.15 4.36
N THR A 747 -11.89 27.17 3.93
CA THR A 747 -12.63 28.42 3.64
C THR A 747 -14.08 28.26 4.02
N ILE A 748 -14.71 29.38 4.38
CA ILE A 748 -16.16 29.50 4.50
C ILE A 748 -16.72 29.87 3.13
N LEU A 749 -17.85 29.26 2.76
CA LEU A 749 -18.62 29.57 1.56
C LEU A 749 -19.73 30.60 1.88
N GLU A 750 -20.12 31.40 0.88
CA GLU A 750 -21.15 32.44 1.03
C GLU A 750 -22.58 31.90 1.17
N LYS A 751 -22.80 30.60 0.96
CA LYS A 751 -24.10 29.92 1.04
C LYS A 751 -23.93 28.53 1.65
N ASP A 752 -24.97 28.05 2.33
CA ASP A 752 -25.04 26.66 2.78
C ASP A 752 -25.37 25.69 1.64
N PHE A 753 -25.12 24.40 1.85
CA PHE A 753 -25.43 23.34 0.91
C PHE A 753 -26.93 23.02 0.94
N SER A 754 -27.54 22.88 -0.24
CA SER A 754 -28.99 22.75 -0.36
C SER A 754 -29.41 21.81 -1.50
N ILE A 755 -30.66 21.36 -1.46
CA ILE A 755 -31.27 20.63 -2.59
C ILE A 755 -31.45 21.55 -3.83
N PRO A 756 -32.02 22.77 -3.73
CA PRO A 756 -32.21 23.65 -4.89
C PRO A 756 -30.90 24.24 -5.46
N GLY A 757 -29.88 24.50 -4.63
CA GLY A 757 -28.54 24.86 -5.10
C GLY A 757 -27.81 23.70 -5.78
N GLY A 758 -28.21 22.46 -5.45
CA GLY A 758 -27.75 21.24 -6.09
C GLY A 758 -26.55 20.59 -5.40
N GLU A 759 -26.07 21.18 -4.29
CA GLU A 759 -25.00 20.62 -3.46
C GLU A 759 -25.46 19.34 -2.74
N LEU A 760 -26.77 19.22 -2.45
CA LEU A 760 -27.39 18.05 -1.84
C LEU A 760 -28.29 17.29 -2.85
N GLY A 761 -28.40 15.98 -2.64
CA GLY A 761 -29.41 15.13 -3.28
C GLY A 761 -30.77 15.17 -2.55
N PRO A 762 -31.84 14.64 -3.15
CA PRO A 762 -33.18 14.62 -2.53
C PRO A 762 -33.27 13.94 -1.16
N THR A 763 -32.28 13.12 -0.79
CA THR A 763 -32.13 12.48 0.52
C THR A 763 -31.20 13.25 1.46
N MET A 764 -30.99 14.56 1.25
CA MET A 764 -30.05 15.42 1.98
C MET A 764 -28.59 14.92 2.05
N LYS A 765 -28.17 14.09 1.08
CA LYS A 765 -26.79 13.60 0.96
C LYS A 765 -25.94 14.52 0.09
N LEU A 766 -24.71 14.79 0.51
CA LEU A 766 -23.74 15.61 -0.22
C LEU A 766 -23.42 15.01 -1.59
N LYS A 767 -23.46 15.85 -2.64
CA LYS A 767 -23.06 15.51 -4.01
C LYS A 767 -21.65 16.03 -4.28
N ARG A 768 -20.63 15.30 -3.81
CA ARG A 768 -19.24 15.77 -3.90
C ARG A 768 -18.77 16.12 -5.33
N PRO A 769 -19.03 15.33 -6.39
CA PRO A 769 -18.57 15.67 -7.74
C PRO A 769 -19.14 17.02 -8.24
N GLU A 770 -20.40 17.30 -7.91
CA GLU A 770 -21.11 18.53 -8.21
C GLU A 770 -20.54 19.70 -7.41
N VAL A 771 -20.36 19.55 -6.09
CA VAL A 771 -19.76 20.58 -5.21
C VAL A 771 -18.31 20.89 -5.60
N MET A 772 -17.51 19.87 -5.96
CA MET A 772 -16.16 20.05 -6.51
C MET A 772 -16.15 20.86 -7.82
N LYS A 773 -17.20 20.76 -8.63
CA LYS A 773 -17.36 21.53 -9.87
C LYS A 773 -17.85 22.95 -9.60
N MET A 774 -18.78 23.13 -8.65
CA MET A 774 -19.36 24.42 -8.27
C MET A 774 -18.31 25.35 -7.64
N TYR A 775 -17.53 24.86 -6.67
CA TYR A 775 -16.55 25.66 -5.92
C TYR A 775 -15.11 25.48 -6.42
N LYS A 776 -14.94 25.11 -7.69
CA LYS A 776 -13.63 24.78 -8.28
C LYS A 776 -12.58 25.86 -8.03
N ASP A 777 -12.93 27.14 -8.16
CA ASP A 777 -11.96 28.23 -8.03
C ASP A 777 -11.48 28.41 -6.58
N GLN A 778 -12.39 28.28 -5.60
CA GLN A 778 -12.06 28.25 -4.17
C GLN A 778 -11.12 27.07 -3.85
N ILE A 779 -11.42 25.90 -4.41
CA ILE A 779 -10.64 24.68 -4.21
C ILE A 779 -9.23 24.80 -4.81
N GLU A 780 -9.10 25.26 -6.06
CA GLU A 780 -7.79 25.45 -6.68
C GLU A 780 -6.98 26.56 -5.96
N ASN A 781 -7.64 27.58 -5.38
CA ASN A 781 -6.97 28.60 -4.57
C ASN A 781 -6.25 28.02 -3.33
N PHE A 782 -6.72 26.90 -2.76
CA PHE A 782 -5.95 26.23 -1.71
C PHE A 782 -4.60 25.69 -2.22
N TYR A 783 -4.55 25.19 -3.44
CA TYR A 783 -3.42 24.44 -3.99
C TYR A 783 -2.51 25.24 -4.93
N LYS A 784 -2.91 26.46 -5.32
CA LYS A 784 -2.02 27.44 -5.94
C LYS A 784 -0.84 27.73 -5.01
N GLU A 785 0.37 27.58 -5.52
CA GLU A 785 1.58 28.00 -4.81
C GLU A 785 1.56 29.53 -4.73
N VAL A 786 1.59 30.06 -3.50
CA VAL A 786 2.12 31.41 -3.31
C VAL A 786 3.57 31.32 -3.70
N LEU A 787 3.93 31.93 -4.83
CA LEU A 787 5.32 32.24 -5.14
C LEU A 787 5.80 33.19 -4.04
N THR A 788 6.40 32.65 -2.99
CA THR A 788 7.15 33.45 -2.03
C THR A 788 8.17 34.24 -2.85
N PRO A 789 8.14 35.59 -2.84
CA PRO A 789 9.21 36.36 -3.43
C PRO A 789 10.51 35.89 -2.78
N THR A 790 11.52 35.58 -3.58
CA THR A 790 12.83 35.19 -3.06
C THR A 790 13.39 36.35 -2.24
N THR A 791 13.22 36.29 -0.92
CA THR A 791 13.96 37.13 0.02
C THR A 791 15.46 36.85 -0.19
N PRO A 792 16.31 37.89 -0.30
CA PRO A 792 17.75 37.71 -0.31
C PRO A 792 18.22 36.98 0.94
N ASP A 793 19.32 36.24 0.82
CA ASP A 793 19.87 35.40 1.88
C ASP A 793 20.01 36.16 3.20
N ASN A 794 19.40 35.62 4.26
CA ASN A 794 19.69 36.02 5.63
C ASN A 794 19.75 34.73 6.49
N PRO A 795 20.93 34.32 6.97
CA PRO A 795 21.08 33.05 7.67
C PRO A 795 20.48 33.16 9.08
N LEU A 796 19.51 32.29 9.38
CA LEU A 796 19.04 32.10 10.75
C LEU A 796 20.07 31.27 11.55
N PRO A 797 20.32 31.60 12.83
CA PRO A 797 21.37 30.98 13.63
C PRO A 797 21.03 29.54 14.05
N SER A 798 22.06 28.76 14.33
CA SER A 798 21.97 27.31 14.57
C SER A 798 21.24 26.90 15.85
N LYS A 799 20.31 25.96 15.71
CA LYS A 799 19.92 24.96 16.71
C LYS A 799 19.59 23.63 16.02
#